data_AF-F0ZB99-F1
#
_entry.id   AF-F0ZB99-F1
#
_cell.length_a   1.000
_cell.length_b   1.000
_cell.length_c   1.000
_cell.angle_alpha   90.00
_cell.angle_beta   90.00
_cell.angle_gamma   90.00
#
_symmetry.space_group_name_H-M   'P 1'
#
loop_
_entity.id
_entity.type
_entity.pdbx_description
1 polymer ?
#
loop_
_entity_poly.entity_id
_entity_poly.type
_entity_poly.pdbx_seq_one_letter_code
_entity_poly.pdbx_strand_id
1 'polypeptide(L)'
;MNFGSNSMIGGSNTTNVNSNNMNGFGFDQFSNNFSIRSKQVESINKMLSLKSDSSGSTSSNNSGNKTTGWQDVWKVLIFDTFCSNIIAPVLTKGALRNQGITLYLPLHSERQAIQDVPAIYFVLPTLDNIKRIAEDCKNKLYDNIYLNFASKLPNPLMEELASLTIQTDSVSMISKLYEQFLNFISLENDLFVLNNPRNSYLAFNDPTVKDVQAQENIDSVVDSLFSVLVTMGVVPIIRCPKNGAAEMIARELEKRIAQNIQSSGNLFSNNEMGSQLSSFYRPVLILLDRNIDLSVCLHHPWTYQALVHDVLNMNLNQVKVDVTQEGVAKKKTFDLDSSSDSFWETNTGSAFPSVAGEIKNLIEDYTQQKEKINQLTDVNVEQDELGAPKTNENKAKGLGALVQEVNEKKRLMDLHTNLATDLMKHIRDRQIDYFFSMEESIITRSLTDKKELASLITSPVVGENGGRGTLEDKIRLLIIYYLSTKNIPQSEMDQYEDALKKMGADLTTLDYFKKTKAFNESLTAIANVSGQQGSASNQNKQGGFMQMFTGYQGVESFANFFSQGVRSLLPKSKDLFVTRIVESVMDLKNTLDADFLYLDPKIQNKANVPKRTTPFKEAIVFTVGGGNYVEYQNLQDYSKKHNKKIIYGSNELITSKEFLHQIKLLKEVSK
;
A
#
# COMPACT_ATOMS: atom_id res chain seq x y z
N MET A 1 30.88 -1.78 62.06
CA MET A 1 32.32 -1.50 62.33
C MET A 1 32.90 -1.00 61.02
N ASN A 2 32.87 0.32 60.81
CA ASN A 2 33.97 1.25 61.14
C ASN A 2 35.29 0.84 60.49
N PHE A 3 36.06 1.70 59.84
CA PHE A 3 35.93 3.05 59.28
C PHE A 3 37.38 3.38 58.86
N GLY A 4 37.54 4.30 57.90
CA GLY A 4 38.78 5.06 57.75
C GLY A 4 39.53 4.72 56.46
N SER A 5 39.92 5.69 55.64
CA SER A 5 40.05 7.13 55.90
C SER A 5 40.40 7.87 54.60
N ASN A 6 39.75 9.02 54.39
CA ASN A 6 40.28 10.36 54.01
C ASN A 6 41.49 10.47 53.05
N SER A 7 41.64 11.46 52.17
CA SER A 7 40.88 12.67 51.79
C SER A 7 41.79 13.51 50.87
N MET A 8 41.20 14.55 50.24
CA MET A 8 41.80 15.77 49.66
C MET A 8 42.17 15.75 48.17
N ILE A 9 41.40 16.41 47.30
CA ILE A 9 41.21 17.87 46.99
C ILE A 9 42.23 18.35 45.94
N GLY A 10 41.69 18.89 44.84
CA GLY A 10 42.42 19.74 43.89
C GLY A 10 41.70 19.83 42.55
N GLY A 11 40.90 20.88 42.33
CA GLY A 11 40.28 21.16 41.04
C GLY A 11 41.12 22.08 40.16
N SER A 12 41.02 21.94 38.85
CA SER A 12 41.01 23.07 37.89
C SER A 12 40.70 22.61 36.45
N ASN A 13 40.01 23.52 35.78
CA ASN A 13 39.40 23.57 34.46
C ASN A 13 40.22 23.15 33.20
N THR A 14 39.41 22.89 32.15
CA THR A 14 39.58 23.09 30.69
C THR A 14 40.25 22.02 29.81
N THR A 15 39.44 21.31 29.02
CA THR A 15 39.32 21.54 27.55
C THR A 15 38.23 20.66 26.93
N ASN A 16 37.44 21.26 26.04
CA ASN A 16 36.33 20.69 25.28
C ASN A 16 36.86 19.72 24.20
N VAL A 17 36.40 18.45 24.20
CA VAL A 17 36.50 17.57 23.03
C VAL A 17 35.20 16.78 22.86
N ASN A 18 34.64 16.91 21.66
CA ASN A 18 33.38 16.36 21.16
C ASN A 18 33.13 14.89 21.53
N SER A 19 31.98 14.65 22.19
CA SER A 19 31.34 13.34 22.33
C SER A 19 30.34 13.13 21.20
N ASN A 20 30.80 12.58 20.07
CA ASN A 20 29.94 12.02 19.03
C ASN A 20 30.71 10.92 18.29
N ASN A 21 30.82 9.72 18.88
CA ASN A 21 31.06 8.49 18.12
C ASN A 21 30.96 7.18 18.92
N MET A 22 29.86 6.96 19.65
CA MET A 22 29.49 5.60 20.06
C MET A 22 27.97 5.47 20.15
N ASN A 23 27.30 5.22 19.01
CA ASN A 23 25.95 4.67 18.92
C ASN A 23 25.72 4.06 17.52
N GLY A 24 26.70 3.29 17.03
CA GLY A 24 26.71 2.76 15.65
C GLY A 24 26.71 1.24 15.53
N PHE A 25 26.24 0.50 16.54
CA PHE A 25 26.09 -0.95 16.44
C PHE A 25 24.83 -1.42 17.17
N GLY A 26 23.82 -1.88 16.42
CA GLY A 26 22.86 -2.86 16.93
C GLY A 26 21.35 -2.56 16.82
N PHE A 27 20.89 -1.40 16.39
CA PHE A 27 19.43 -1.13 16.28
C PHE A 27 18.86 -1.23 14.86
N ASP A 28 19.60 -0.84 13.82
CA ASP A 28 19.07 -0.85 12.43
C ASP A 28 18.98 -2.24 11.79
N GLN A 29 19.65 -3.26 12.35
CA GLN A 29 19.52 -4.64 11.86
C GLN A 29 18.24 -5.34 12.32
N PHE A 30 17.57 -4.85 13.38
CA PHE A 30 16.31 -5.42 13.88
C PHE A 30 15.05 -4.68 13.39
N SER A 31 15.20 -3.49 12.79
CA SER A 31 14.07 -2.75 12.20
C SER A 31 13.52 -3.47 10.97
N ASN A 32 14.40 -4.00 10.11
CA ASN A 32 14.07 -4.66 8.83
C ASN A 32 13.33 -6.02 8.92
N ASN A 33 13.19 -6.64 10.09
CA ASN A 33 12.61 -7.99 10.19
C ASN A 33 11.09 -8.06 10.01
N PHE A 34 10.37 -6.94 10.10
CA PHE A 34 8.90 -6.89 9.98
C PHE A 34 8.45 -6.02 8.79
N SER A 35 9.14 -6.16 7.66
CA SER A 35 8.74 -5.55 6.37
C SER A 35 8.17 -6.62 5.44
N ILE A 36 6.90 -6.48 5.04
CA ILE A 36 6.25 -7.41 4.12
C ILE A 36 6.89 -7.36 2.74
N ARG A 37 7.28 -6.16 2.29
CA ARG A 37 7.94 -5.97 0.99
C ARG A 37 9.30 -6.63 0.96
N SER A 38 10.13 -6.41 1.99
CA SER A 38 11.46 -7.01 2.05
C SER A 38 11.39 -8.54 2.02
N LYS A 39 10.44 -9.13 2.77
CA LYS A 39 10.21 -10.60 2.78
C LYS A 39 9.70 -11.14 1.45
N GLN A 40 8.83 -10.39 0.77
CA GLN A 40 8.37 -10.75 -0.56
C GLN A 40 9.50 -10.66 -1.60
N VAL A 41 10.28 -9.58 -1.62
CA VAL A 41 11.46 -9.40 -2.48
C VAL A 41 12.46 -10.53 -2.27
N GLU A 42 12.74 -10.89 -1.02
CA GLU A 42 13.63 -12.00 -0.66
C GLU A 42 13.15 -13.33 -1.28
N SER A 43 11.85 -13.60 -1.17
CA SER A 43 11.24 -14.82 -1.70
C SER A 43 11.22 -14.86 -3.23
N ILE A 44 10.91 -13.74 -3.89
CA ILE A 44 10.96 -13.64 -5.36
C ILE A 44 12.41 -13.81 -5.83
N ASN A 45 13.38 -13.15 -5.20
CA ASN A 45 14.79 -13.31 -5.57
C ASN A 45 15.26 -14.76 -5.38
N LYS A 46 14.80 -15.43 -4.31
CA LYS A 46 15.07 -16.85 -4.10
C LYS A 46 14.50 -17.71 -5.23
N MET A 47 13.26 -17.45 -5.66
CA MET A 47 12.63 -18.11 -6.82
C MET A 47 13.42 -17.91 -8.12
N LEU A 48 13.92 -16.68 -8.37
CA LEU A 48 14.69 -16.36 -9.57
C LEU A 48 16.13 -16.91 -9.51
N SER A 49 16.68 -17.10 -8.31
CA SER A 49 17.95 -17.79 -8.11
C SER A 49 17.74 -19.30 -8.25
N LEU A 50 17.92 -19.84 -9.45
CA LEU A 50 17.85 -21.28 -9.75
C LEU A 50 18.97 -22.07 -9.05
N LYS A 51 19.00 -22.06 -7.71
CA LYS A 51 19.98 -22.82 -6.92
C LYS A 51 19.69 -24.31 -7.10
N SER A 52 20.65 -25.03 -7.66
CA SER A 52 20.69 -26.48 -7.55
C SER A 52 21.06 -26.83 -6.11
N ASP A 53 20.32 -27.75 -5.50
CA ASP A 53 20.77 -28.42 -4.28
C ASP A 53 21.89 -29.39 -4.67
N SER A 54 23.07 -28.88 -5.03
CA SER A 54 24.28 -29.70 -5.09
C SER A 54 24.81 -29.85 -3.68
N SER A 55 24.17 -30.75 -2.92
CA SER A 55 24.80 -31.44 -1.80
C SER A 55 26.06 -32.15 -2.30
N GLY A 56 27.21 -31.54 -2.07
CA GLY A 56 28.52 -32.05 -2.45
C GLY A 56 29.63 -31.31 -1.71
N SER A 57 29.82 -31.65 -0.45
CA SER A 57 30.99 -31.29 0.35
C SER A 57 32.28 -31.60 -0.43
N THR A 58 33.08 -30.58 -0.73
CA THR A 58 34.55 -30.71 -0.65
C THR A 58 35.14 -29.34 -0.33
N SER A 59 35.57 -29.18 0.92
CA SER A 59 36.43 -28.09 1.35
C SER A 59 37.77 -28.20 0.61
N SER A 60 38.04 -27.28 -0.32
CA SER A 60 39.41 -26.99 -0.73
C SER A 60 39.64 -25.49 -0.60
N ASN A 61 40.50 -25.13 0.35
CA ASN A 61 41.07 -23.81 0.49
C ASN A 61 41.94 -23.54 -0.74
N ASN A 62 41.49 -22.67 -1.63
CA ASN A 62 42.39 -21.95 -2.52
C ASN A 62 41.84 -20.55 -2.80
N SER A 63 42.55 -19.56 -2.26
CA SER A 63 42.38 -18.14 -2.55
C SER A 63 42.77 -17.87 -4.00
N GLY A 64 41.77 -17.79 -4.88
CA GLY A 64 41.96 -17.41 -6.28
C GLY A 64 40.64 -17.51 -7.04
N ASN A 65 40.09 -16.35 -7.44
CA ASN A 65 38.99 -16.14 -8.38
C ASN A 65 38.35 -17.41 -8.98
N LYS A 66 37.25 -17.87 -8.37
CA LYS A 66 36.25 -18.73 -9.03
C LYS A 66 34.85 -18.22 -8.72
N THR A 67 34.47 -17.13 -9.37
CA THR A 67 33.08 -16.76 -9.63
C THR A 67 32.71 -17.28 -11.02
N THR A 68 32.34 -18.55 -11.11
CA THR A 68 31.59 -19.11 -12.25
C THR A 68 30.62 -20.14 -11.68
N GLY A 69 29.34 -20.22 -12.05
CA GLY A 69 28.61 -19.49 -13.08
C GLY A 69 27.15 -19.92 -13.10
N TRP A 70 26.33 -19.36 -12.19
CA TRP A 70 24.86 -19.52 -12.24
C TRP A 70 24.11 -18.20 -11.97
N GLN A 71 24.77 -17.19 -11.38
CA GLN A 71 24.29 -15.81 -11.41
C GLN A 71 24.42 -15.20 -12.82
N ASP A 72 25.26 -15.80 -13.69
CA ASP A 72 25.49 -15.41 -15.08
C ASP A 72 24.66 -16.20 -16.11
N VAL A 73 23.82 -17.15 -15.68
CA VAL A 73 22.98 -17.92 -16.61
C VAL A 73 21.77 -17.08 -16.97
N TRP A 74 21.66 -16.76 -18.26
CA TRP A 74 20.48 -16.11 -18.81
C TRP A 74 19.25 -16.99 -18.64
N LYS A 75 18.13 -16.36 -18.28
CA LYS A 75 16.86 -17.02 -17.99
C LYS A 75 15.72 -16.25 -18.63
N VAL A 76 14.66 -16.97 -18.98
CA VAL A 76 13.39 -16.39 -19.40
C VAL A 76 12.41 -16.48 -18.24
N LEU A 77 11.71 -15.39 -17.94
CA LEU A 77 10.62 -15.36 -16.97
C LEU A 77 9.27 -15.36 -17.70
N ILE A 78 8.43 -16.34 -17.42
CA ILE A 78 7.07 -16.44 -17.94
C ILE A 78 6.11 -16.20 -16.79
N PHE A 79 5.14 -15.33 -16.97
CA PHE A 79 4.11 -15.07 -15.96
C PHE A 79 2.73 -14.92 -16.58
N ASP A 80 1.69 -15.26 -15.82
CA ASP A 80 0.33 -14.87 -16.19
C ASP A 80 0.06 -13.39 -15.79
N THR A 81 -1.10 -12.88 -16.18
CA THR A 81 -1.48 -11.49 -15.85
C THR A 81 -1.52 -11.25 -14.35
N PHE A 82 -1.91 -12.25 -13.56
CA PHE A 82 -2.01 -12.12 -12.12
C PHE A 82 -0.63 -11.94 -11.48
N CYS A 83 0.32 -12.81 -11.82
CA CYS A 83 1.67 -12.83 -11.28
C CYS A 83 2.53 -11.68 -11.82
N SER A 84 2.20 -11.16 -13.02
CA SER A 84 2.78 -9.90 -13.50
C SER A 84 2.51 -8.73 -12.53
N ASN A 85 1.30 -8.66 -11.96
CA ASN A 85 0.94 -7.60 -11.00
C ASN A 85 1.68 -7.75 -9.66
N ILE A 86 2.13 -8.97 -9.31
CA ILE A 86 2.95 -9.23 -8.12
C ILE A 86 4.38 -8.75 -8.33
N ILE A 87 4.97 -9.03 -9.50
CA ILE A 87 6.38 -8.69 -9.77
C ILE A 87 6.55 -7.20 -10.06
N ALA A 88 5.64 -6.59 -10.82
CA ALA A 88 5.83 -5.23 -11.36
C ALA A 88 6.12 -4.15 -10.30
N PRO A 89 5.43 -4.12 -9.13
CA PRO A 89 5.70 -3.11 -8.09
C PRO A 89 6.92 -3.43 -7.24
N VAL A 90 7.43 -4.67 -7.30
CA VAL A 90 8.40 -5.21 -6.34
C VAL A 90 9.81 -5.29 -6.94
N LEU A 91 9.93 -5.52 -8.25
CA LEU A 91 11.21 -5.59 -8.95
C LEU A 91 11.27 -4.65 -10.16
N THR A 92 12.28 -3.80 -10.19
CA THR A 92 12.60 -2.99 -11.36
C THR A 92 13.15 -3.85 -12.50
N LYS A 93 13.11 -3.32 -13.73
CA LYS A 93 13.75 -3.96 -14.91
C LYS A 93 15.25 -4.22 -14.69
N GLY A 94 15.93 -3.29 -14.00
CA GLY A 94 17.32 -3.46 -13.60
C GLY A 94 17.52 -4.61 -12.61
N ALA A 95 16.63 -4.74 -11.62
CA ALA A 95 16.68 -5.83 -10.65
C ALA A 95 16.46 -7.21 -11.31
N LEU A 96 15.50 -7.33 -12.23
CA LEU A 96 15.29 -8.56 -13.01
C LEU A 96 16.54 -8.94 -13.81
N ARG A 97 17.15 -7.96 -14.49
CA ARG A 97 18.39 -8.17 -15.25
C ARG A 97 19.54 -8.63 -14.35
N ASN A 98 19.66 -8.06 -13.14
CA ASN A 98 20.67 -8.47 -12.16
C ASN A 98 20.45 -9.89 -11.63
N GLN A 99 19.22 -10.44 -11.75
CA GLN A 99 18.91 -11.85 -11.45
C GLN A 99 19.11 -12.78 -12.66
N GLY A 100 19.69 -12.28 -13.77
CA GLY A 100 19.92 -13.05 -15.00
C GLY A 100 18.69 -13.19 -15.90
N ILE A 101 17.61 -12.44 -15.65
CA ILE A 101 16.41 -12.46 -16.48
C ILE A 101 16.64 -11.55 -17.70
N THR A 102 16.74 -12.14 -18.90
CA THR A 102 16.93 -11.41 -20.17
C THR A 102 15.61 -11.04 -20.81
N LEU A 103 14.64 -11.93 -20.71
CA LEU A 103 13.32 -11.81 -21.31
C LEU A 103 12.28 -12.15 -20.25
N TYR A 104 11.20 -11.37 -20.24
CA TYR A 104 10.02 -11.67 -19.46
C TYR A 104 8.78 -11.51 -20.33
N LEU A 105 7.96 -12.56 -20.40
CA LEU A 105 6.91 -12.69 -21.40
C LEU A 105 5.59 -13.17 -20.76
N PRO A 106 4.42 -12.67 -21.22
CA PRO A 106 3.14 -13.20 -20.78
C PRO A 106 2.96 -14.66 -21.19
N LEU A 107 2.48 -15.50 -20.27
CA LEU A 107 2.16 -16.91 -20.49
C LEU A 107 1.25 -17.07 -21.72
N HIS A 108 0.22 -16.23 -21.83
CA HIS A 108 -0.79 -16.39 -22.88
C HIS A 108 -0.42 -15.78 -24.24
N SER A 109 0.76 -15.17 -24.36
CA SER A 109 1.26 -14.60 -25.62
C SER A 109 1.87 -15.65 -26.54
N GLU A 110 1.86 -15.41 -27.85
CA GLU A 110 2.65 -16.19 -28.80
C GLU A 110 4.14 -15.99 -28.53
N ARG A 111 4.87 -17.10 -28.33
CA ARG A 111 6.28 -17.10 -27.93
C ARG A 111 7.09 -17.97 -28.87
N GLN A 112 8.28 -17.48 -29.23
CA GLN A 112 9.24 -18.25 -30.02
C GLN A 112 10.00 -19.22 -29.12
N ALA A 113 10.40 -20.37 -29.67
CA ALA A 113 11.22 -21.33 -28.96
C ALA A 113 12.61 -20.75 -28.69
N ILE A 114 13.08 -20.88 -27.45
CA ILE A 114 14.40 -20.45 -27.00
C ILE A 114 15.04 -21.65 -26.30
N GLN A 115 15.77 -22.45 -27.07
CA GLN A 115 16.50 -23.62 -26.56
C GLN A 115 17.71 -23.18 -25.73
N ASP A 116 18.23 -24.10 -24.92
CA ASP A 116 19.41 -23.93 -24.04
C ASP A 116 19.27 -22.87 -22.93
N VAL A 117 18.13 -22.17 -22.84
CA VAL A 117 17.86 -21.14 -21.83
C VAL A 117 16.78 -21.62 -20.86
N PRO A 118 17.05 -21.68 -19.55
CA PRO A 118 16.05 -22.03 -18.55
C PRO A 118 14.87 -21.06 -18.55
N ALA A 119 13.65 -21.61 -18.46
CA ALA A 119 12.42 -20.85 -18.32
C ALA A 119 11.83 -21.01 -16.91
N ILE A 120 11.64 -19.88 -16.24
CA ILE A 120 10.98 -19.78 -14.94
C ILE A 120 9.53 -19.38 -15.19
N TYR A 121 8.59 -20.24 -14.85
CA TYR A 121 7.18 -19.93 -14.88
C TYR A 121 6.74 -19.50 -13.49
N PHE A 122 6.21 -18.28 -13.37
CA PHE A 122 5.57 -17.80 -12.15
C PHE A 122 4.10 -17.49 -12.44
N VAL A 123 3.21 -18.39 -12.04
CA VAL A 123 1.80 -18.40 -12.47
C VAL A 123 0.86 -18.81 -11.33
N LEU A 124 -0.44 -18.54 -11.46
CA LEU A 124 -1.46 -19.16 -10.63
C LEU A 124 -1.71 -20.62 -11.05
N PRO A 125 -2.06 -21.52 -10.11
CA PRO A 125 -2.46 -22.88 -10.42
C PRO A 125 -3.90 -22.92 -10.93
N THR A 126 -4.13 -22.52 -12.18
CA THR A 126 -5.44 -22.61 -12.86
C THR A 126 -5.39 -23.67 -13.96
N LEU A 127 -6.53 -24.29 -14.27
CA LEU A 127 -6.61 -25.29 -15.34
C LEU A 127 -6.13 -24.73 -16.69
N ASP A 128 -6.45 -23.47 -16.97
CA ASP A 128 -6.02 -22.77 -18.18
C ASP A 128 -4.50 -22.60 -18.25
N ASN A 129 -3.87 -22.15 -17.16
CA ASN A 129 -2.41 -22.05 -17.09
C ASN A 129 -1.73 -23.42 -17.20
N ILE A 130 -2.28 -24.46 -16.55
CA ILE A 130 -1.75 -25.83 -16.61
C ILE A 130 -1.77 -26.37 -18.03
N LYS A 131 -2.89 -26.22 -18.74
CA LYS A 131 -3.02 -26.61 -20.14
C LYS A 131 -2.04 -25.87 -21.03
N ARG A 132 -1.90 -24.57 -20.82
CA ARG A 132 -0.97 -23.74 -21.58
C ARG A 132 0.49 -24.14 -21.35
N ILE A 133 0.88 -24.42 -20.11
CA ILE A 133 2.22 -24.93 -19.79
C ILE A 133 2.49 -26.26 -20.50
N ALA A 134 1.52 -27.19 -20.45
CA ALA A 134 1.66 -28.48 -21.13
C ALA A 134 1.78 -28.33 -22.66
N GLU A 135 1.09 -27.36 -23.25
CA GLU A 135 1.25 -26.99 -24.66
C GLU A 135 2.64 -26.44 -24.98
N ASP A 136 3.19 -25.57 -24.13
CA ASP A 136 4.56 -25.07 -24.29
C ASP A 136 5.60 -26.21 -24.23
N CYS A 137 5.40 -27.17 -23.32
CA CYS A 137 6.23 -28.39 -23.22
C CYS A 137 6.12 -29.25 -24.50
N LYS A 138 4.89 -29.49 -24.99
CA LYS A 138 4.65 -30.23 -26.24
C LYS A 138 5.35 -29.57 -27.43
N ASN A 139 5.28 -28.24 -27.51
CA ASN A 139 5.89 -27.45 -28.58
C ASN A 139 7.40 -27.22 -28.38
N LYS A 140 7.97 -27.75 -27.28
CA LYS A 140 9.40 -27.65 -26.92
C LYS A 140 9.90 -26.21 -26.95
N LEU A 141 9.15 -25.29 -26.36
CA LEU A 141 9.55 -23.88 -26.35
C LEU A 141 10.84 -23.64 -25.55
N TYR A 142 11.10 -24.49 -24.54
CA TYR A 142 12.26 -24.42 -23.67
C TYR A 142 12.69 -25.84 -23.25
N ASP A 143 13.99 -26.06 -23.02
CA ASP A 143 14.53 -27.36 -22.59
C ASP A 143 14.41 -27.62 -21.09
N ASN A 144 14.47 -26.56 -20.26
CA ASN A 144 14.45 -26.66 -18.80
C ASN A 144 13.42 -25.71 -18.21
N ILE A 145 12.35 -26.27 -17.64
CA ILE A 145 11.21 -25.54 -17.12
C ILE A 145 11.17 -25.65 -15.59
N TYR A 146 11.13 -24.49 -14.94
CA TYR A 146 10.97 -24.35 -13.49
C TYR A 146 9.59 -23.77 -13.19
N LEU A 147 8.68 -24.61 -12.70
CA LEU A 147 7.32 -24.23 -12.39
C LEU A 147 7.22 -23.67 -10.98
N ASN A 148 6.74 -22.44 -10.86
CA ASN A 148 6.54 -21.75 -9.59
C ASN A 148 5.10 -21.26 -9.52
N PHE A 149 4.31 -21.90 -8.66
CA PHE A 149 2.93 -21.51 -8.42
C PHE A 149 2.86 -20.46 -7.32
N ALA A 150 2.13 -19.37 -7.55
CA ALA A 150 1.98 -18.29 -6.56
C ALA A 150 1.22 -18.74 -5.30
N SER A 151 0.40 -19.78 -5.39
CA SER A 151 -0.32 -20.41 -4.29
C SER A 151 -0.14 -21.94 -4.31
N LYS A 152 -0.78 -22.65 -3.37
CA LYS A 152 -0.77 -24.11 -3.30
C LYS A 152 -1.35 -24.71 -4.58
N LEU A 153 -0.70 -25.73 -5.13
CA LEU A 153 -1.19 -26.48 -6.30
C LEU A 153 -2.17 -27.57 -5.84
N PRO A 154 -3.46 -27.51 -6.22
CA PRO A 154 -4.41 -28.58 -5.91
C PRO A 154 -4.03 -29.90 -6.58
N ASN A 155 -4.21 -31.04 -5.88
CA ASN A 155 -3.91 -32.37 -6.42
C ASN A 155 -4.55 -32.65 -7.80
N PRO A 156 -5.83 -32.30 -8.06
CA PRO A 156 -6.41 -32.52 -9.38
C PRO A 156 -5.69 -31.79 -10.52
N LEU A 157 -5.17 -30.58 -10.26
CA LEU A 157 -4.42 -29.81 -11.26
C LEU A 157 -2.99 -30.35 -11.45
N MET A 158 -2.39 -30.90 -10.39
CA MET A 158 -1.10 -31.60 -10.47
C MET A 158 -1.23 -32.89 -11.30
N GLU A 159 -2.28 -33.66 -11.08
CA GLU A 159 -2.60 -34.87 -11.84
C GLU A 159 -2.87 -34.56 -13.32
N GLU A 160 -3.61 -33.49 -13.60
CA GLU A 160 -3.85 -33.01 -14.97
C GLU A 160 -2.54 -32.62 -15.67
N LEU A 161 -1.66 -31.84 -15.01
CA LEU A 161 -0.36 -31.47 -15.54
C LEU A 161 0.49 -32.71 -15.86
N ALA A 162 0.53 -33.68 -14.94
CA ALA A 162 1.25 -34.94 -15.14
C ALA A 162 0.68 -35.71 -16.33
N SER A 163 -0.64 -35.85 -16.42
CA SER A 163 -1.32 -36.56 -17.52
C SER A 163 -0.98 -35.94 -18.88
N LEU A 164 -1.10 -34.61 -19.03
CA LEU A 164 -0.85 -33.91 -20.29
C LEU A 164 0.63 -33.98 -20.73
N THR A 165 1.56 -33.91 -19.77
CA THR A 165 3.00 -33.98 -20.06
C THR A 165 3.47 -35.40 -20.36
N ILE A 166 2.86 -36.43 -19.76
CA ILE A 166 3.11 -37.85 -20.09
C ILE A 166 2.63 -38.16 -21.52
N GLN A 167 1.43 -37.70 -21.89
CA GLN A 167 0.86 -37.93 -23.23
C GLN A 167 1.72 -37.33 -24.36
N THR A 168 2.53 -36.33 -24.04
CA THR A 168 3.38 -35.60 -25.00
C THR A 168 4.87 -35.94 -24.86
N ASP A 169 5.21 -36.92 -24.01
CA ASP A 169 6.59 -37.32 -23.70
C ASP A 169 7.49 -36.13 -23.33
N SER A 170 6.94 -35.20 -22.55
CA SER A 170 7.58 -33.91 -22.22
C SER A 170 7.84 -33.73 -20.71
N VAL A 171 7.58 -34.76 -19.90
CA VAL A 171 7.80 -34.74 -18.43
C VAL A 171 9.23 -34.36 -18.08
N SER A 172 10.22 -34.82 -18.86
CA SER A 172 11.64 -34.58 -18.64
C SER A 172 12.05 -33.10 -18.75
N MET A 173 11.22 -32.25 -19.38
CA MET A 173 11.47 -30.80 -19.48
C MET A 173 11.20 -30.07 -18.17
N ILE A 174 10.31 -30.60 -17.31
CA ILE A 174 9.99 -29.99 -16.03
C ILE A 174 11.06 -30.38 -15.02
N SER A 175 11.98 -29.45 -14.74
CA SER A 175 13.10 -29.69 -13.84
C SER A 175 12.67 -29.67 -12.37
N LYS A 176 11.84 -28.69 -12.00
CA LYS A 176 11.38 -28.48 -10.62
C LYS A 176 10.00 -27.84 -10.57
N LEU A 177 9.26 -28.15 -9.52
CA LEU A 177 7.95 -27.58 -9.20
C LEU A 177 7.98 -27.03 -7.77
N TYR A 178 7.50 -25.80 -7.60
CA TYR A 178 7.48 -25.08 -6.34
C TYR A 178 6.13 -24.41 -6.08
N GLU A 179 5.70 -24.42 -4.82
CA GLU A 179 4.63 -23.59 -4.29
C GLU A 179 5.27 -22.42 -3.53
N GLN A 180 5.17 -21.20 -4.08
CA GLN A 180 5.92 -20.05 -3.58
C GLN A 180 5.18 -19.27 -2.47
N PHE A 181 3.86 -19.41 -2.36
CA PHE A 181 3.04 -18.65 -1.40
C PHE A 181 3.25 -17.13 -1.49
N LEU A 182 3.24 -16.59 -2.71
CA LEU A 182 3.41 -15.17 -3.04
C LEU A 182 2.13 -14.52 -3.57
N ASN A 183 0.97 -15.07 -3.21
CA ASN A 183 -0.35 -14.64 -3.70
C ASN A 183 -0.85 -13.31 -3.10
N PHE A 184 -0.03 -12.25 -3.14
CA PHE A 184 -0.33 -10.89 -2.68
C PHE A 184 0.67 -9.90 -3.30
N ILE A 185 0.42 -8.60 -3.19
CA ILE A 185 1.27 -7.56 -3.77
C ILE A 185 1.70 -6.61 -2.66
N SER A 186 3.01 -6.46 -2.42
CA SER A 186 3.53 -5.43 -1.50
C SER A 186 3.78 -4.12 -2.26
N LEU A 187 3.13 -3.05 -1.80
CA LEU A 187 3.25 -1.72 -2.38
C LEU A 187 4.23 -0.84 -1.60
N GLU A 188 4.27 -1.01 -0.28
CA GLU A 188 5.23 -0.37 0.64
C GLU A 188 5.79 -1.42 1.60
N ASN A 189 6.76 -1.07 2.44
CA ASN A 189 7.37 -1.97 3.42
C ASN A 189 6.34 -2.59 4.40
N ASP A 190 5.22 -1.91 4.57
CA ASP A 190 4.17 -2.09 5.57
C ASP A 190 2.78 -1.98 4.92
N LEU A 191 2.69 -2.10 3.59
CA LEU A 191 1.44 -2.10 2.85
C LEU A 191 1.41 -3.25 1.84
N PHE A 192 0.33 -4.04 1.89
CA PHE A 192 0.05 -5.03 0.85
C PHE A 192 -1.40 -4.98 0.39
N VAL A 193 -1.64 -5.41 -0.83
CA VAL A 193 -2.99 -5.62 -1.38
C VAL A 193 -3.12 -7.03 -1.89
N LEU A 194 -4.36 -7.49 -2.04
CA LEU A 194 -4.65 -8.69 -2.80
C LEU A 194 -4.86 -8.31 -4.27
N ASN A 195 -4.99 -9.30 -5.13
CA ASN A 195 -5.27 -9.09 -6.54
C ASN A 195 -6.66 -9.66 -6.91
N ASN A 196 -7.31 -10.36 -5.95
CA ASN A 196 -8.65 -10.93 -6.05
C ASN A 196 -9.30 -11.11 -4.65
N PRO A 197 -10.63 -10.99 -4.48
CA PRO A 197 -11.61 -10.45 -5.44
C PRO A 197 -11.38 -8.97 -5.75
N ARG A 198 -11.50 -8.60 -7.04
CA ARG A 198 -11.66 -7.19 -7.46
C ARG A 198 -13.10 -6.73 -7.22
N ASN A 199 -13.31 -5.42 -7.20
CA ASN A 199 -14.61 -4.86 -6.78
C ASN A 199 -15.02 -5.43 -5.42
N SER A 200 -14.07 -5.40 -4.49
CA SER A 200 -14.12 -6.15 -3.24
C SER A 200 -15.30 -5.75 -2.36
N TYR A 201 -15.69 -4.48 -2.31
CA TYR A 201 -16.88 -4.08 -1.56
C TYR A 201 -18.15 -4.72 -2.13
N LEU A 202 -18.32 -4.71 -3.46
CA LEU A 202 -19.41 -5.41 -4.13
C LEU A 202 -19.35 -6.93 -3.85
N ALA A 203 -18.18 -7.54 -3.99
CA ALA A 203 -17.97 -8.97 -3.83
C ALA A 203 -18.39 -9.54 -2.46
N PHE A 204 -18.36 -8.71 -1.40
CA PHE A 204 -18.76 -9.10 -0.04
C PHE A 204 -20.11 -8.54 0.42
N ASN A 205 -20.75 -7.66 -0.35
CA ASN A 205 -22.02 -7.02 0.03
C ASN A 205 -23.15 -7.24 -0.98
N ASP A 206 -22.92 -7.93 -2.10
CA ASP A 206 -23.96 -8.26 -3.08
C ASP A 206 -24.95 -9.29 -2.49
N PRO A 207 -26.23 -8.95 -2.29
CA PRO A 207 -27.22 -9.86 -1.73
C PRO A 207 -27.62 -10.99 -2.68
N THR A 208 -27.25 -10.92 -3.96
CA THR A 208 -27.58 -11.92 -4.99
C THR A 208 -26.43 -12.85 -5.32
N VAL A 209 -25.26 -12.66 -4.68
CA VAL A 209 -24.11 -13.53 -4.85
C VAL A 209 -24.50 -14.97 -4.48
N LYS A 210 -24.13 -15.93 -5.33
CA LYS A 210 -24.38 -17.35 -5.05
C LYS A 210 -23.45 -17.82 -3.94
N ASP A 211 -23.92 -18.72 -3.09
CA ASP A 211 -23.13 -19.29 -1.99
C ASP A 211 -21.76 -19.81 -2.43
N VAL A 212 -21.69 -20.45 -3.60
CA VAL A 212 -20.42 -20.92 -4.20
C VAL A 212 -19.45 -19.76 -4.46
N GLN A 213 -19.93 -18.68 -5.09
CA GLN A 213 -19.10 -17.52 -5.39
C GLN A 213 -18.70 -16.76 -4.11
N ALA A 214 -19.60 -16.69 -3.12
CA ALA A 214 -19.31 -16.09 -1.83
C ALA A 214 -18.20 -16.87 -1.10
N GLN A 215 -18.25 -18.20 -1.15
CA GLN A 215 -17.20 -19.05 -0.59
C GLN A 215 -15.88 -18.90 -1.37
N GLU A 216 -15.90 -18.85 -2.70
CA GLU A 216 -14.71 -18.59 -3.51
C GLU A 216 -14.06 -17.22 -3.18
N ASN A 217 -14.86 -16.20 -2.93
CA ASN A 217 -14.37 -14.88 -2.50
C ASN A 217 -13.64 -14.97 -1.16
N ILE A 218 -14.20 -15.72 -0.20
CA ILE A 218 -13.58 -15.97 1.11
C ILE A 218 -12.29 -16.78 0.95
N ASP A 219 -12.32 -17.87 0.21
CA ASP A 219 -11.19 -18.77 0.01
C ASP A 219 -10.02 -18.03 -0.67
N SER A 220 -10.30 -17.17 -1.65
CA SER A 220 -9.30 -16.32 -2.29
C SER A 220 -8.59 -15.41 -1.28
N VAL A 221 -9.33 -14.79 -0.36
CA VAL A 221 -8.73 -13.93 0.69
C VAL A 221 -7.92 -14.77 1.68
N VAL A 222 -8.45 -15.93 2.08
CA VAL A 222 -7.77 -16.85 3.01
C VAL A 222 -6.44 -17.33 2.43
N ASP A 223 -6.41 -17.74 1.17
CA ASP A 223 -5.20 -18.24 0.50
C ASP A 223 -4.14 -17.13 0.37
N SER A 224 -4.55 -15.90 0.07
CA SER A 224 -3.65 -14.74 0.04
C SER A 224 -3.13 -14.35 1.42
N LEU A 225 -3.98 -14.28 2.45
CA LEU A 225 -3.55 -13.99 3.81
C LEU A 225 -2.64 -15.09 4.36
N PHE A 226 -2.93 -16.36 4.05
CA PHE A 226 -2.05 -17.47 4.37
C PHE A 226 -0.67 -17.29 3.70
N SER A 227 -0.64 -16.87 2.44
CA SER A 227 0.60 -16.55 1.71
C SER A 227 1.41 -15.43 2.36
N VAL A 228 0.74 -14.36 2.83
CA VAL A 228 1.37 -13.26 3.60
C VAL A 228 2.01 -13.82 4.88
N LEU A 229 1.28 -14.63 5.64
CA LEU A 229 1.77 -15.18 6.90
C LEU A 229 2.94 -16.15 6.72
N VAL A 230 2.89 -16.99 5.67
CA VAL A 230 3.99 -17.90 5.29
C VAL A 230 5.22 -17.10 4.87
N THR A 231 5.05 -16.08 4.02
CA THR A 231 6.17 -15.22 3.57
C THR A 231 6.82 -14.47 4.72
N MET A 232 6.02 -14.00 5.68
CA MET A 232 6.52 -13.36 6.91
C MET A 232 7.10 -14.38 7.91
N GLY A 233 6.74 -15.66 7.79
CA GLY A 233 7.09 -16.71 8.74
C GLY A 233 6.49 -16.49 10.13
N VAL A 234 5.27 -15.97 10.22
CA VAL A 234 4.59 -15.64 11.48
C VAL A 234 3.26 -16.37 11.66
N VAL A 235 2.95 -16.76 12.89
CA VAL A 235 1.66 -17.32 13.29
C VAL A 235 0.97 -16.32 14.24
N PRO A 236 -0.04 -15.55 13.78
CA PRO A 236 -0.64 -14.48 14.57
C PRO A 236 -1.73 -15.00 15.52
N ILE A 237 -2.06 -14.19 16.53
CA ILE A 237 -3.38 -14.25 17.20
C ILE A 237 -4.37 -13.48 16.33
N ILE A 238 -5.55 -14.03 16.04
CA ILE A 238 -6.53 -13.39 15.16
C ILE A 238 -7.64 -12.72 15.98
N ARG A 239 -7.94 -11.46 15.68
CA ARG A 239 -9.02 -10.66 16.25
C ARG A 239 -9.90 -10.11 15.13
N CYS A 240 -11.22 -10.20 15.27
CA CYS A 240 -12.17 -9.63 14.31
C CYS A 240 -13.55 -9.38 14.93
N PRO A 241 -14.35 -8.45 14.38
CA PRO A 241 -15.78 -8.35 14.67
C PRO A 241 -16.52 -9.66 14.37
N LYS A 242 -17.69 -9.84 15.00
CA LYS A 242 -18.60 -10.97 14.74
C LYS A 242 -19.60 -10.63 13.65
N ASN A 243 -20.19 -11.67 13.05
CA ASN A 243 -21.30 -11.59 12.09
C ASN A 243 -20.98 -10.83 10.80
N GLY A 244 -19.82 -11.11 10.19
CA GLY A 244 -19.37 -10.48 8.95
C GLY A 244 -18.40 -11.34 8.15
N ALA A 245 -17.96 -10.85 7.00
CA ALA A 245 -17.00 -11.56 6.16
C ALA A 245 -15.66 -11.72 6.89
N ALA A 246 -15.26 -10.73 7.70
CA ALA A 246 -14.08 -10.82 8.56
C ALA A 246 -14.10 -12.03 9.51
N GLU A 247 -15.26 -12.42 10.06
CA GLU A 247 -15.39 -13.63 10.90
C GLU A 247 -15.22 -14.90 10.07
N MET A 248 -15.86 -14.99 8.91
CA MET A 248 -15.78 -16.17 8.03
C MET A 248 -14.32 -16.42 7.58
N ILE A 249 -13.64 -15.35 7.15
CA ILE A 249 -12.22 -15.38 6.78
C ILE A 249 -11.36 -15.76 7.98
N ALA A 250 -11.60 -15.17 9.17
CA ALA A 250 -10.81 -15.46 10.38
C ALA A 250 -10.85 -16.95 10.75
N ARG A 251 -12.03 -17.56 10.70
CA ARG A 251 -12.23 -18.97 11.08
C ARG A 251 -11.58 -19.92 10.09
N GLU A 252 -11.75 -19.70 8.78
CA GLU A 252 -11.14 -20.59 7.79
C GLU A 252 -9.62 -20.40 7.72
N LEU A 253 -9.12 -19.16 7.89
CA LEU A 253 -7.69 -18.90 8.01
C LEU A 253 -7.09 -19.56 9.24
N GLU A 254 -7.75 -19.48 10.41
CA GLU A 254 -7.29 -20.15 11.62
C GLU A 254 -7.18 -21.66 11.43
N LYS A 255 -8.20 -22.27 10.81
CA LYS A 255 -8.22 -23.70 10.48
C LYS A 255 -7.07 -24.07 9.55
N ARG A 256 -6.83 -23.29 8.49
CA ARG A 256 -5.74 -23.54 7.54
C ARG A 256 -4.36 -23.46 8.20
N ILE A 257 -4.15 -22.45 9.07
CA ILE A 257 -2.91 -22.31 9.83
C ILE A 257 -2.73 -23.50 10.79
N ALA A 258 -3.77 -23.85 11.55
CA ALA A 258 -3.72 -24.95 12.51
C ALA A 258 -3.39 -26.30 11.84
N GLN A 259 -3.99 -26.57 10.67
CA GLN A 259 -3.70 -27.76 9.86
C GLN A 259 -2.25 -27.76 9.35
N ASN A 260 -1.74 -26.63 8.87
CA ASN A 260 -0.36 -26.53 8.40
C ASN A 260 0.67 -26.75 9.53
N ILE A 261 0.41 -26.23 10.72
CA ILE A 261 1.26 -26.43 11.91
C ILE A 261 1.36 -27.92 12.29
N GLN A 262 0.28 -28.67 12.12
CA GLN A 262 0.23 -30.11 12.43
C GLN A 262 0.84 -30.99 11.34
N SER A 263 1.04 -30.44 10.13
CA SER A 263 1.61 -31.19 9.01
C SER A 263 3.11 -31.42 9.17
N SER A 264 3.63 -32.51 8.61
CA SER A 264 5.06 -32.85 8.64
C SER A 264 5.96 -31.83 7.92
N GLY A 265 5.38 -30.94 7.11
CA GLY A 265 6.05 -29.89 6.36
C GLY A 265 5.61 -28.49 6.80
N ASN A 266 5.62 -28.22 8.12
CA ASN A 266 5.20 -26.94 8.69
C ASN A 266 5.90 -25.74 8.01
N LEU A 267 5.18 -25.03 7.15
CA LEU A 267 5.72 -23.88 6.42
C LEU A 267 6.19 -22.72 7.32
N PHE A 268 5.80 -22.70 8.60
CA PHE A 268 6.22 -21.68 9.57
C PHE A 268 7.50 -22.06 10.34
N SER A 269 8.08 -23.26 10.14
CA SER A 269 9.26 -23.70 10.89
C SER A 269 10.56 -23.09 10.36
N ASN A 270 10.67 -22.73 9.08
CA ASN A 270 11.94 -22.35 8.45
C ASN A 270 12.59 -21.04 8.98
N ASN A 271 11.98 -20.33 9.92
CA ASN A 271 12.55 -19.16 10.60
C ASN A 271 13.17 -19.49 11.98
N GLU A 272 13.67 -20.72 12.18
CA GLU A 272 14.15 -21.21 13.49
C GLU A 272 15.24 -20.36 14.17
N MET A 273 15.99 -19.54 13.44
CA MET A 273 17.03 -18.67 14.02
C MET A 273 16.46 -17.57 14.95
N GLY A 274 15.12 -17.38 14.99
CA GLY A 274 14.41 -16.52 15.96
C GLY A 274 13.36 -17.22 16.84
N SER A 275 13.24 -18.56 16.76
CA SER A 275 12.10 -19.36 17.27
C SER A 275 11.84 -19.26 18.78
N GLN A 276 12.89 -19.11 19.60
CA GLN A 276 12.69 -18.98 21.06
C GLN A 276 12.18 -17.59 21.47
N LEU A 277 12.49 -16.53 20.72
CA LEU A 277 12.02 -15.16 21.01
C LEU A 277 10.69 -14.85 20.31
N SER A 278 10.44 -15.39 19.12
CA SER A 278 9.18 -15.20 18.37
C SER A 278 7.97 -15.84 19.05
N SER A 279 8.19 -16.86 19.89
CA SER A 279 7.13 -17.46 20.72
C SER A 279 6.60 -16.49 21.78
N PHE A 280 7.41 -15.53 22.25
CA PHE A 280 7.00 -14.52 23.24
C PHE A 280 6.41 -13.24 22.63
N TYR A 281 6.70 -12.97 21.34
CA TYR A 281 6.27 -11.75 20.64
C TYR A 281 5.55 -12.08 19.33
N ARG A 282 4.43 -12.81 19.40
CA ARG A 282 3.56 -13.02 18.22
C ARG A 282 2.82 -11.75 17.83
N PRO A 283 2.67 -11.44 16.53
CA PRO A 283 1.83 -10.35 16.08
C PRO A 283 0.34 -10.67 16.29
N VAL A 284 -0.50 -9.62 16.29
CA VAL A 284 -1.96 -9.75 16.16
C VAL A 284 -2.36 -9.53 14.71
N LEU A 285 -3.23 -10.38 14.17
CA LEU A 285 -3.94 -10.15 12.91
C LEU A 285 -5.32 -9.59 13.25
N ILE A 286 -5.60 -8.37 12.82
CA ILE A 286 -6.89 -7.69 13.01
C ILE A 286 -7.61 -7.69 11.66
N LEU A 287 -8.70 -8.45 11.56
CA LEU A 287 -9.55 -8.46 10.35
C LEU A 287 -10.77 -7.58 10.59
N LEU A 288 -11.03 -6.65 9.69
CA LEU A 288 -12.13 -5.70 9.75
C LEU A 288 -12.95 -5.77 8.47
N ASP A 289 -14.25 -5.50 8.54
CA ASP A 289 -15.10 -5.27 7.36
C ASP A 289 -15.15 -3.77 7.05
N ARG A 290 -15.17 -3.40 5.76
CA ARG A 290 -15.24 -1.99 5.32
C ARG A 290 -16.43 -1.23 5.90
N ASN A 291 -17.53 -1.92 6.21
CA ASN A 291 -18.73 -1.35 6.82
C ASN A 291 -18.48 -0.64 8.16
N ILE A 292 -17.30 -0.83 8.76
CA ILE A 292 -16.87 -0.18 9.99
C ILE A 292 -16.67 1.34 9.83
N ASP A 293 -16.24 1.80 8.65
CA ASP A 293 -16.10 3.22 8.30
C ASP A 293 -16.13 3.41 6.77
N LEU A 294 -17.25 3.91 6.27
CA LEU A 294 -17.45 4.21 4.85
C LEU A 294 -17.09 5.66 4.51
N SER A 295 -16.97 6.53 5.52
CA SER A 295 -16.72 7.96 5.30
C SER A 295 -15.32 8.21 4.70
N VAL A 296 -14.34 7.42 5.13
CA VAL A 296 -12.97 7.49 4.63
C VAL A 296 -12.84 7.11 3.15
N CYS A 297 -13.76 6.30 2.61
CA CYS A 297 -13.79 5.94 1.18
C CYS A 297 -14.47 7.00 0.31
N LEU A 298 -15.05 8.05 0.91
CA LEU A 298 -15.71 9.14 0.20
C LEU A 298 -14.97 10.47 0.39
N HIS A 299 -14.25 10.62 1.50
CA HIS A 299 -13.57 11.85 1.85
C HIS A 299 -12.42 12.15 0.89
N HIS A 300 -12.30 13.41 0.46
CA HIS A 300 -11.14 13.88 -0.27
C HIS A 300 -9.89 13.75 0.61
N PRO A 301 -8.84 13.08 0.14
CA PRO A 301 -7.59 13.02 0.88
C PRO A 301 -6.83 14.35 0.78
N TRP A 302 -5.88 14.56 1.69
CA TRP A 302 -5.01 15.75 1.67
C TRP A 302 -3.51 15.45 1.83
N THR A 303 -3.14 14.18 1.98
CA THR A 303 -1.74 13.73 1.96
C THR A 303 -1.30 13.41 0.54
N TYR A 304 -0.01 13.53 0.25
CA TYR A 304 0.51 13.44 -1.11
C TYR A 304 0.19 12.10 -1.79
N GLN A 305 0.50 10.98 -1.14
CA GLN A 305 0.24 9.65 -1.71
C GLN A 305 -1.25 9.40 -1.94
N ALA A 306 -2.10 9.78 -0.98
CA ALA A 306 -3.54 9.58 -1.09
C ALA A 306 -4.18 10.49 -2.16
N LEU A 307 -3.69 11.74 -2.33
CA LEU A 307 -4.12 12.62 -3.42
C LEU A 307 -3.70 12.08 -4.80
N VAL A 308 -2.47 11.58 -4.94
CA VAL A 308 -2.02 10.94 -6.18
C VAL A 308 -2.88 9.73 -6.52
N HIS A 309 -3.29 8.94 -5.52
CA HIS A 309 -4.24 7.84 -5.68
C HIS A 309 -5.64 8.30 -6.13
N ASP A 310 -6.30 9.17 -5.36
CA ASP A 310 -7.70 9.55 -5.59
C ASP A 310 -7.87 10.45 -6.83
N VAL A 311 -6.92 11.36 -7.09
CA VAL A 311 -7.04 12.37 -8.17
C VAL A 311 -6.40 11.91 -9.46
N LEU A 312 -5.21 11.28 -9.41
CA LEU A 312 -4.46 10.87 -10.60
C LEU A 312 -4.63 9.38 -10.95
N ASN A 313 -5.48 8.65 -10.21
CA ASN A 313 -5.75 7.23 -10.40
C ASN A 313 -4.49 6.36 -10.35
N MET A 314 -3.65 6.59 -9.34
CA MET A 314 -2.49 5.72 -9.08
C MET A 314 -2.95 4.27 -8.92
N ASN A 315 -2.29 3.34 -9.59
CA ASN A 315 -2.57 1.92 -9.45
C ASN A 315 -1.27 1.13 -9.48
N LEU A 316 -1.09 0.22 -8.52
CA LEU A 316 0.13 -0.60 -8.38
C LEU A 316 1.42 0.23 -8.47
N ASN A 317 1.48 1.33 -7.71
CA ASN A 317 2.60 2.27 -7.69
C ASN A 317 2.93 2.91 -9.05
N GLN A 318 1.96 3.00 -9.94
CA GLN A 318 2.11 3.62 -11.24
C GLN A 318 1.03 4.67 -11.48
N VAL A 319 1.42 5.79 -12.09
CA VAL A 319 0.53 6.90 -12.43
C VAL A 319 0.78 7.38 -13.85
N LYS A 320 -0.28 7.78 -14.54
CA LYS A 320 -0.23 8.30 -15.91
C LYS A 320 -0.58 9.77 -15.89
N VAL A 321 0.37 10.61 -16.27
CA VAL A 321 0.26 12.08 -16.25
C VAL A 321 0.33 12.61 -17.68
N ASP A 322 -0.51 13.59 -17.99
CA ASP A 322 -0.44 14.32 -19.25
C ASP A 322 0.73 15.33 -19.20
N VAL A 323 1.80 15.06 -19.94
CA VAL A 323 2.96 15.96 -20.03
C VAL A 323 2.94 16.65 -21.38
N THR A 324 2.92 17.99 -21.37
CA THR A 324 3.05 18.79 -22.60
C THR A 324 4.52 18.90 -22.98
N GLN A 325 4.88 18.33 -24.12
CA GLN A 325 6.20 18.52 -24.74
C GLN A 325 5.99 19.09 -26.13
N GLU A 326 6.66 20.21 -26.45
CA GLU A 326 6.60 20.85 -27.78
C GLU A 326 5.16 21.16 -28.25
N GLY A 327 4.27 21.53 -27.33
CA GLY A 327 2.87 21.86 -27.63
C GLY A 327 1.94 20.64 -27.82
N VAL A 328 2.44 19.41 -27.73
CA VAL A 328 1.65 18.18 -27.80
C VAL A 328 1.56 17.54 -26.41
N ALA A 329 0.34 17.30 -25.94
CA ALA A 329 0.10 16.53 -24.71
C ALA A 329 0.33 15.04 -24.98
N LYS A 330 1.28 14.43 -24.26
CA LYS A 330 1.53 12.97 -24.29
C LYS A 330 1.35 12.41 -22.89
N LYS A 331 0.65 11.28 -22.78
CA LYS A 331 0.56 10.52 -21.52
C LYS A 331 1.89 9.86 -21.22
N LYS A 332 2.55 10.33 -20.17
CA LYS A 332 3.76 9.71 -19.63
C LYS A 332 3.40 8.89 -18.40
N THR A 333 3.98 7.71 -18.30
CA THR A 333 3.80 6.82 -17.15
C THR A 333 4.98 7.00 -16.21
N PHE A 334 4.70 7.16 -14.92
CA PHE A 334 5.69 7.28 -13.85
C PHE A 334 5.49 6.16 -12.85
N ASP A 335 6.60 5.55 -12.42
CA ASP A 335 6.64 4.55 -11.36
C ASP A 335 7.04 5.23 -10.04
N LEU A 336 6.33 4.91 -8.95
CA LEU A 336 6.43 5.51 -7.63
C LEU A 336 6.91 4.46 -6.64
N ASP A 337 8.22 4.38 -6.43
CA ASP A 337 8.82 3.33 -5.62
C ASP A 337 9.69 3.92 -4.51
N SER A 338 9.21 3.82 -3.28
CA SER A 338 9.91 4.29 -2.07
C SER A 338 11.32 3.70 -1.91
N SER A 339 11.64 2.58 -2.56
CA SER A 339 12.99 1.99 -2.48
C SER A 339 14.03 2.67 -3.37
N SER A 340 13.59 3.37 -4.41
CA SER A 340 14.46 4.08 -5.37
C SER A 340 14.20 5.58 -5.43
N ASP A 341 13.12 6.06 -4.84
CA ASP A 341 12.69 7.45 -4.81
C ASP A 341 12.65 7.98 -3.36
N SER A 342 13.74 8.65 -2.96
CA SER A 342 13.87 9.22 -1.61
C SER A 342 12.91 10.38 -1.34
N PHE A 343 12.51 11.10 -2.39
CA PHE A 343 11.55 12.20 -2.24
C PHE A 343 10.16 11.63 -1.95
N TRP A 344 9.74 10.61 -2.70
CA TRP A 344 8.50 9.89 -2.46
C TRP A 344 8.47 9.27 -1.05
N GLU A 345 9.49 8.50 -0.68
CA GLU A 345 9.61 7.85 0.62
C GLU A 345 9.39 8.83 1.79
N THR A 346 10.00 10.01 1.70
CA THR A 346 9.94 11.04 2.74
C THR A 346 8.58 11.76 2.78
N ASN A 347 7.91 11.90 1.64
CA ASN A 347 6.76 12.80 1.48
C ASN A 347 5.40 12.12 1.26
N THR A 348 5.34 10.79 1.15
CA THR A 348 4.08 10.03 0.95
C THR A 348 2.96 10.47 1.90
N GLY A 349 3.29 10.56 3.19
CA GLY A 349 2.38 10.94 4.26
C GLY A 349 2.23 12.42 4.54
N SER A 350 3.05 13.26 3.91
CA SER A 350 3.04 14.71 4.14
C SER A 350 1.78 15.33 3.56
N ALA A 351 1.23 16.33 4.26
CA ALA A 351 0.17 17.17 3.72
C ALA A 351 0.67 17.81 2.43
N PHE A 352 -0.13 17.77 1.37
CA PHE A 352 0.27 18.25 0.04
C PHE A 352 0.81 19.70 0.02
N PRO A 353 0.27 20.64 0.80
CA PRO A 353 0.87 21.97 0.93
C PRO A 353 2.34 21.98 1.36
N SER A 354 2.73 21.08 2.27
CA SER A 354 4.11 20.94 2.73
C SER A 354 5.00 20.37 1.63
N VAL A 355 4.49 19.41 0.86
CA VAL A 355 5.21 18.80 -0.27
C VAL A 355 5.54 19.84 -1.33
N ALA A 356 4.69 20.85 -1.54
CA ALA A 356 4.99 21.94 -2.46
C ALA A 356 6.25 22.74 -2.08
N GLY A 357 6.50 22.92 -0.78
CA GLY A 357 7.73 23.50 -0.26
C GLY A 357 8.94 22.60 -0.53
N GLU A 358 8.80 21.29 -0.30
CA GLU A 358 9.89 20.33 -0.53
C GLU A 358 10.25 20.17 -2.01
N ILE A 359 9.28 20.26 -2.93
CA ILE A 359 9.57 20.25 -4.38
C ILE A 359 10.41 21.48 -4.76
N LYS A 360 10.15 22.63 -4.15
CA LYS A 360 10.97 23.82 -4.38
C LYS A 360 12.42 23.58 -3.92
N ASN A 361 12.61 23.01 -2.73
CA ASN A 361 13.94 22.64 -2.23
C ASN A 361 14.63 21.67 -3.20
N LEU A 362 13.91 20.66 -3.70
CA LEU A 362 14.44 19.69 -4.67
C LEU A 362 14.93 20.35 -5.98
N ILE A 363 14.20 21.36 -6.48
CA ILE A 363 14.59 22.12 -7.68
C ILE A 363 15.84 22.98 -7.42
N GLU A 364 15.90 23.64 -6.26
CA GLU A 364 17.06 24.46 -5.86
C GLU A 364 18.32 23.58 -5.71
N ASP A 365 18.19 22.43 -5.04
CA ASP A 365 19.28 21.46 -4.87
C ASP A 365 19.79 20.94 -6.21
N TYR A 366 18.90 20.55 -7.13
CA TYR A 366 19.29 20.11 -8.47
C TYR A 366 20.02 21.23 -9.25
N THR A 367 19.52 22.47 -9.16
CA THR A 367 20.11 23.62 -9.86
C THR A 367 21.53 23.89 -9.38
N GLN A 368 21.75 23.91 -8.06
CA GLN A 368 23.08 24.07 -7.47
C GLN A 368 24.05 22.95 -7.87
N GLN A 369 23.58 21.70 -7.93
CA GLN A 369 24.43 20.56 -8.33
C GLN A 369 24.80 20.61 -9.81
N LYS A 370 23.86 21.02 -10.67
CA LYS A 370 24.12 21.22 -12.09
C LYS A 370 25.15 22.32 -12.33
N GLU A 371 25.08 23.43 -11.59
CA GLU A 371 26.08 24.50 -11.66
C GLU A 371 27.47 24.02 -11.25
N LYS A 372 27.58 23.22 -10.19
CA LYS A 372 28.86 22.60 -9.78
C LYS A 372 29.44 21.70 -10.87
N ILE A 373 28.61 20.88 -11.55
CA ILE A 373 29.07 20.08 -12.69
C ILE A 373 29.56 20.98 -13.81
N ASN A 374 28.79 22.00 -14.19
CA ASN A 374 29.17 22.90 -15.27
C ASN A 374 30.50 23.60 -15.00
N GLN A 375 30.72 24.07 -13.76
CA GLN A 375 32.01 24.64 -13.34
C GLN A 375 33.15 23.62 -13.43
N LEU A 376 32.93 22.36 -13.02
CA LEU A 376 33.94 21.30 -13.14
C LEU A 376 34.23 20.90 -14.59
N THR A 377 33.27 21.06 -15.51
CA THR A 377 33.45 20.77 -16.94
C THR A 377 34.08 21.94 -17.70
N ASP A 378 33.76 23.20 -17.37
CA ASP A 378 34.35 24.39 -18.02
C ASP A 378 35.83 24.56 -17.69
N VAL A 379 36.26 24.25 -16.46
CA VAL A 379 37.67 24.34 -16.05
C VAL A 379 38.57 23.35 -16.82
N ASN A 380 38.00 22.33 -17.48
CA ASN A 380 38.75 21.37 -18.29
C ASN A 380 38.98 21.81 -19.75
N VAL A 381 38.37 22.90 -20.24
CA VAL A 381 38.56 23.35 -21.63
C VAL A 381 39.69 24.39 -21.75
N GLU A 382 40.09 25.03 -20.66
CA GLU A 382 41.12 26.10 -20.67
C GLU A 382 42.53 25.64 -20.21
N GLN A 383 42.71 24.37 -19.82
CA GLN A 383 44.03 23.81 -19.45
C GLN A 383 44.39 22.60 -20.32
N ASP A 384 44.61 22.84 -21.62
CA ASP A 384 45.29 21.86 -22.48
C ASP A 384 46.34 22.52 -23.39
N GLU A 385 47.08 23.49 -22.83
CA GLU A 385 48.40 23.86 -23.32
C GLU A 385 49.46 23.51 -22.26
N LEU A 386 50.32 22.53 -22.61
CA LEU A 386 51.50 22.03 -21.91
C LEU A 386 51.32 20.96 -20.80
N GLY A 387 51.08 19.72 -21.25
CA GLY A 387 51.93 18.57 -20.95
C GLY A 387 52.09 18.07 -19.51
N ALA A 388 51.30 17.06 -19.12
CA ALA A 388 51.74 15.97 -18.22
C ALA A 388 50.77 14.75 -18.29
N PRO A 389 51.27 13.50 -18.35
CA PRO A 389 50.41 12.31 -18.42
C PRO A 389 50.14 11.70 -17.02
N LYS A 390 48.95 11.11 -16.86
CA LYS A 390 48.53 10.15 -15.79
C LYS A 390 48.03 10.71 -14.45
N THR A 391 46.93 11.47 -14.43
CA THR A 391 45.99 11.56 -13.27
C THR A 391 44.49 11.55 -13.65
N ASN A 392 44.14 11.11 -14.87
CA ASN A 392 42.79 11.29 -15.43
C ASN A 392 41.77 10.15 -15.17
N GLU A 393 42.18 8.92 -14.86
CA GLU A 393 41.21 7.81 -14.75
C GLU A 393 40.31 7.88 -13.49
N ASN A 394 40.87 8.27 -12.34
CA ASN A 394 40.07 8.41 -11.10
C ASN A 394 39.15 9.64 -11.13
N LYS A 395 39.55 10.71 -11.83
CA LYS A 395 38.72 11.93 -12.00
C LYS A 395 37.61 11.73 -13.02
N ALA A 396 37.88 11.02 -14.13
CA ALA A 396 36.86 10.68 -15.14
C ALA A 396 35.80 9.72 -14.59
N LYS A 397 36.19 8.73 -13.76
CA LYS A 397 35.25 7.86 -13.04
C LYS A 397 34.37 8.64 -12.05
N GLY A 398 34.96 9.62 -11.34
CA GLY A 398 34.21 10.50 -10.43
C GLY A 398 33.21 11.40 -11.16
N LEU A 399 33.59 11.97 -12.32
CA LEU A 399 32.69 12.79 -13.13
C LEU A 399 31.54 11.98 -13.73
N GLY A 400 31.81 10.76 -14.21
CA GLY A 400 30.76 9.86 -14.71
C GLY A 400 29.72 9.50 -13.65
N ALA A 401 30.15 9.19 -12.42
CA ALA A 401 29.26 8.93 -11.29
C ALA A 401 28.43 10.16 -10.92
N LEU A 402 29.05 11.35 -10.90
CA LEU A 402 28.38 12.61 -10.59
C LEU A 402 27.32 12.98 -11.64
N VAL A 403 27.61 12.76 -12.92
CA VAL A 403 26.65 12.97 -14.02
C VAL A 403 25.47 11.99 -13.91
N GLN A 404 25.72 10.72 -13.56
CA GLN A 404 24.64 9.77 -13.31
C GLN A 404 23.76 10.19 -12.12
N GLU A 405 24.36 10.64 -11.01
CA GLU A 405 23.63 11.13 -9.84
C GLU A 405 22.75 12.34 -10.19
N VAL A 406 23.28 13.31 -10.92
CA VAL A 406 22.52 14.50 -11.33
C VAL A 406 21.42 14.16 -12.33
N ASN A 407 21.64 13.19 -13.23
CA ASN A 407 20.59 12.72 -14.13
C ASN A 407 19.46 12.02 -13.37
N GLU A 408 19.77 11.22 -12.34
CA GLU A 408 18.75 10.59 -11.52
C GLU A 408 17.97 11.62 -10.70
N LYS A 409 18.66 12.61 -10.11
CA LYS A 409 17.99 13.73 -9.44
C LYS A 409 17.10 14.54 -10.38
N LYS A 410 17.55 14.77 -11.62
CA LYS A 410 16.70 15.38 -12.65
C LYS A 410 15.44 14.54 -12.90
N ARG A 411 15.58 13.22 -13.02
CA ARG A 411 14.45 12.30 -13.22
C ARG A 411 13.43 12.40 -12.10
N LEU A 412 13.88 12.37 -10.84
CA LEU A 412 13.02 12.50 -9.65
C LEU A 412 12.37 13.89 -9.56
N MET A 413 13.15 14.95 -9.79
CA MET A 413 12.65 16.33 -9.85
C MET A 413 11.56 16.47 -10.93
N ASP A 414 11.80 16.01 -12.15
CA ASP A 414 10.84 16.05 -13.24
C ASP A 414 9.57 15.25 -12.88
N LEU A 415 9.72 14.07 -12.28
CA LEU A 415 8.60 13.22 -11.83
C LEU A 415 7.70 13.97 -10.84
N HIS A 416 8.25 14.46 -9.73
CA HIS A 416 7.43 15.10 -8.68
C HIS A 416 6.89 16.46 -9.09
N THR A 417 7.64 17.21 -9.91
CA THR A 417 7.16 18.47 -10.47
C THR A 417 5.95 18.24 -11.38
N ASN A 418 5.98 17.22 -12.23
CA ASN A 418 4.85 16.88 -13.09
C ASN A 418 3.62 16.44 -12.28
N LEU A 419 3.80 15.56 -11.29
CA LEU A 419 2.71 15.10 -10.43
C LEU A 419 2.07 16.25 -9.66
N ALA A 420 2.89 17.09 -9.05
CA ALA A 420 2.38 18.17 -8.21
C ALA A 420 1.73 19.27 -9.07
N THR A 421 2.22 19.50 -10.29
CA THR A 421 1.56 20.40 -11.26
C THR A 421 0.18 19.88 -11.66
N ASP A 422 0.05 18.59 -11.98
CA ASP A 422 -1.22 17.99 -12.38
C ASP A 422 -2.23 17.93 -11.21
N LEU A 423 -1.76 17.57 -10.01
CA LEU A 423 -2.56 17.67 -8.78
C LEU A 423 -3.05 19.10 -8.54
N MET A 424 -2.17 20.09 -8.63
CA MET A 424 -2.52 21.50 -8.43
C MET A 424 -3.57 21.98 -9.42
N LYS A 425 -3.49 21.52 -10.69
CA LYS A 425 -4.50 21.80 -11.70
C LYS A 425 -5.85 21.22 -11.28
N HIS A 426 -5.90 19.94 -10.92
CA HIS A 426 -7.14 19.31 -10.47
C HIS A 426 -7.73 19.95 -9.21
N ILE A 427 -6.89 20.25 -8.21
CA ILE A 427 -7.32 20.90 -6.95
C ILE A 427 -7.93 22.27 -7.25
N ARG A 428 -7.28 23.08 -8.09
CA ARG A 428 -7.75 24.43 -8.44
C ARG A 428 -9.03 24.39 -9.27
N ASP A 429 -9.04 23.60 -10.34
CA ASP A 429 -10.14 23.56 -11.30
C ASP A 429 -11.41 23.03 -10.62
N ARG A 430 -11.29 21.99 -9.79
CA ARG A 430 -12.42 21.38 -9.07
C ARG A 430 -12.70 22.06 -7.73
N GLN A 431 -11.82 22.95 -7.25
CA GLN A 431 -11.89 23.56 -5.91
C GLN A 431 -11.91 22.52 -4.78
N ILE A 432 -11.09 21.47 -4.90
CA ILE A 432 -11.05 20.33 -3.96
C ILE A 432 -10.76 20.78 -2.52
N ASP A 433 -9.99 21.86 -2.34
CA ASP A 433 -9.70 22.46 -1.04
C ASP A 433 -10.96 22.85 -0.26
N TYR A 434 -11.99 23.38 -0.94
CA TYR A 434 -13.27 23.74 -0.31
C TYR A 434 -14.09 22.49 0.04
N PHE A 435 -14.10 21.49 -0.85
CA PHE A 435 -14.78 20.21 -0.57
C PHE A 435 -14.13 19.51 0.63
N PHE A 436 -12.80 19.38 0.63
CA PHE A 436 -12.03 18.80 1.73
C PHE A 436 -12.35 19.48 3.07
N SER A 437 -12.27 20.82 3.12
CA SER A 437 -12.56 21.60 4.34
C SER A 437 -13.98 21.39 4.86
N MET A 438 -14.97 21.36 3.96
CA MET A 438 -16.37 21.12 4.30
C MET A 438 -16.58 19.69 4.81
N GLU A 439 -16.03 18.70 4.12
CA GLU A 439 -16.11 17.29 4.51
C GLU A 439 -15.44 17.05 5.86
N GLU A 440 -14.23 17.59 6.09
CA GLU A 440 -13.54 17.49 7.37
C GLU A 440 -14.37 18.12 8.49
N SER A 441 -14.98 19.28 8.24
CA SER A 441 -15.88 19.93 9.19
C SER A 441 -17.09 19.05 9.56
N ILE A 442 -17.67 18.36 8.58
CA ILE A 442 -18.80 17.45 8.77
C ILE A 442 -18.37 16.19 9.54
N ILE A 443 -17.32 15.51 9.08
CA ILE A 443 -16.81 14.25 9.66
C ILE A 443 -16.36 14.46 11.11
N THR A 444 -15.69 15.58 11.38
CA THR A 444 -15.24 15.93 12.73
C THR A 444 -16.34 16.46 13.63
N ARG A 445 -17.56 16.67 13.10
CA ARG A 445 -18.70 17.31 13.79
C ARG A 445 -18.38 18.72 14.30
N SER A 446 -17.58 19.45 13.53
CA SER A 446 -17.33 20.88 13.72
C SER A 446 -18.53 21.71 13.25
N LEU A 447 -18.53 23.01 13.53
CA LEU A 447 -19.58 23.91 13.04
C LEU A 447 -19.55 23.97 11.50
N THR A 448 -20.61 23.46 10.88
CA THR A 448 -20.77 23.46 9.42
C THR A 448 -21.41 24.76 8.95
N ASP A 449 -20.75 25.47 8.02
CA ASP A 449 -21.39 26.59 7.32
C ASP A 449 -22.40 26.05 6.31
N LYS A 450 -23.68 26.06 6.68
CA LYS A 450 -24.77 25.59 5.82
C LYS A 450 -24.90 26.35 4.50
N LYS A 451 -24.48 27.62 4.45
CA LYS A 451 -24.55 28.40 3.21
C LYS A 451 -23.48 27.95 2.23
N GLU A 452 -22.27 27.73 2.73
CA GLU A 452 -21.16 27.22 1.92
C GLU A 452 -21.42 25.77 1.50
N LEU A 453 -21.96 24.92 2.38
CA LEU A 453 -22.39 23.56 2.05
C LEU A 453 -23.40 23.57 0.90
N ALA A 454 -24.44 24.40 1.01
CA ALA A 454 -25.42 24.55 -0.06
C ALA A 454 -24.77 25.05 -1.35
N SER A 455 -23.89 26.05 -1.28
CA SER A 455 -23.16 26.56 -2.45
C SER A 455 -22.35 25.48 -3.15
N LEU A 456 -21.58 24.68 -2.42
CA LEU A 456 -20.76 23.60 -2.98
C LEU A 456 -21.60 22.53 -3.70
N ILE A 457 -22.76 22.19 -3.14
CA ILE A 457 -23.65 21.18 -3.71
C ILE A 457 -24.42 21.74 -4.92
N THR A 458 -24.96 22.97 -4.83
CA THR A 458 -25.91 23.50 -5.82
C THR A 458 -25.29 24.37 -6.90
N SER A 459 -24.02 24.79 -6.77
CA SER A 459 -23.34 25.52 -7.84
C SER A 459 -23.21 24.66 -9.10
N PRO A 460 -23.08 25.26 -10.30
CA PRO A 460 -22.71 24.54 -11.51
C PRO A 460 -21.46 23.68 -11.33
N VAL A 461 -21.25 22.72 -12.23
CA VAL A 461 -20.05 21.88 -12.25
C VAL A 461 -18.85 22.62 -12.85
N VAL A 462 -17.65 22.16 -12.53
CA VAL A 462 -16.40 22.66 -13.14
C VAL A 462 -16.50 22.74 -14.67
N GLY A 463 -16.01 23.84 -15.25
CA GLY A 463 -16.10 24.13 -16.68
C GLY A 463 -17.27 25.06 -17.07
N GLU A 464 -18.25 25.24 -16.19
CA GLU A 464 -19.32 26.22 -16.35
C GLU A 464 -19.02 27.52 -15.58
N ASN A 465 -19.73 28.61 -15.91
CA ASN A 465 -19.56 29.90 -15.22
C ASN A 465 -19.93 29.79 -13.74
N GLY A 466 -18.97 30.06 -12.85
CA GLY A 466 -19.16 29.87 -11.40
C GLY A 466 -19.17 28.39 -10.97
N GLY A 467 -18.69 27.50 -11.85
CA GLY A 467 -18.61 26.07 -11.60
C GLY A 467 -17.66 25.68 -10.48
N ARG A 468 -18.06 24.73 -9.64
CA ARG A 468 -17.26 24.19 -8.53
C ARG A 468 -17.44 22.67 -8.48
N GLY A 469 -16.35 21.93 -8.39
CA GLY A 469 -16.37 20.46 -8.30
C GLY A 469 -16.96 19.75 -9.51
N THR A 470 -16.68 18.46 -9.60
CA THR A 470 -17.38 17.55 -10.50
C THR A 470 -18.71 17.09 -9.88
N LEU A 471 -19.56 16.41 -10.65
CA LEU A 471 -20.73 15.73 -10.10
C LEU A 471 -20.34 14.72 -9.03
N GLU A 472 -19.22 14.03 -9.21
CA GLU A 472 -18.69 13.07 -8.24
C GLU A 472 -18.35 13.75 -6.91
N ASP A 473 -17.65 14.88 -6.95
CA ASP A 473 -17.26 15.66 -5.75
C ASP A 473 -18.49 16.09 -4.94
N LYS A 474 -19.52 16.56 -5.65
CA LYS A 474 -20.79 16.98 -5.04
C LYS A 474 -21.56 15.80 -4.43
N ILE A 475 -21.59 14.65 -5.12
CA ILE A 475 -22.22 13.43 -4.61
C ILE A 475 -21.49 12.91 -3.37
N ARG A 476 -20.15 12.88 -3.40
CA ARG A 476 -19.31 12.51 -2.24
C ARG A 476 -19.66 13.35 -1.02
N LEU A 477 -19.64 14.68 -1.18
CA LEU A 477 -19.98 15.62 -0.12
C LEU A 477 -21.40 15.41 0.43
N LEU A 478 -22.39 15.24 -0.45
CA LEU A 478 -23.78 15.00 -0.03
C LEU A 478 -23.92 13.68 0.74
N ILE A 479 -23.27 12.60 0.30
CA ILE A 479 -23.30 11.32 1.01
C ILE A 479 -22.60 11.45 2.37
N ILE A 480 -21.44 12.11 2.45
CA ILE A 480 -20.73 12.38 3.72
C ILE A 480 -21.65 13.16 4.68
N TYR A 481 -22.32 14.20 4.18
CA TYR A 481 -23.28 14.97 4.95
C TYR A 481 -24.43 14.10 5.47
N TYR A 482 -24.99 13.25 4.61
CA TYR A 482 -26.08 12.34 4.94
C TYR A 482 -25.72 11.28 5.98
N LEU A 483 -24.54 10.69 5.87
CA LEU A 483 -24.06 9.65 6.80
C LEU A 483 -23.64 10.24 8.15
N SER A 484 -23.10 11.45 8.17
CA SER A 484 -22.56 12.08 9.38
C SER A 484 -23.58 12.89 10.18
N THR A 485 -24.67 13.32 9.54
CA THR A 485 -25.71 14.15 10.14
C THR A 485 -26.93 13.32 10.52
N LYS A 486 -27.36 13.43 11.79
CA LYS A 486 -28.47 12.62 12.32
C LYS A 486 -29.82 13.02 11.72
N ASN A 487 -30.13 14.32 11.73
CA ASN A 487 -31.44 14.84 11.33
C ASN A 487 -31.24 15.92 10.25
N ILE A 488 -31.47 15.55 9.00
CA ILE A 488 -31.49 16.50 7.88
C ILE A 488 -32.95 16.76 7.51
N PRO A 489 -33.42 18.02 7.43
CA PRO A 489 -34.78 18.31 6.96
C PRO A 489 -35.00 17.75 5.56
N GLN A 490 -36.15 17.12 5.33
CA GLN A 490 -36.47 16.53 4.01
C GLN A 490 -36.43 17.58 2.90
N SER A 491 -36.94 18.78 3.16
CA SER A 491 -36.88 19.90 2.21
C SER A 491 -35.46 20.33 1.84
N GLU A 492 -34.50 20.18 2.75
CA GLU A 492 -33.08 20.48 2.52
C GLU A 492 -32.46 19.39 1.61
N MET A 493 -32.77 18.11 1.87
CA MET A 493 -32.34 17.01 1.01
C MET A 493 -32.94 17.08 -0.39
N ASP A 494 -34.25 17.33 -0.51
CA ASP A 494 -34.94 17.45 -1.79
C ASP A 494 -34.34 18.57 -2.64
N GLN A 495 -33.99 19.71 -2.02
CA GLN A 495 -33.31 20.81 -2.69
C GLN A 495 -31.96 20.38 -3.30
N TYR A 496 -31.14 19.65 -2.52
CA TYR A 496 -29.84 19.17 -3.00
C TYR A 496 -29.98 18.14 -4.12
N GLU A 497 -30.91 17.21 -3.99
CA GLU A 497 -31.16 16.18 -5.00
C GLU A 497 -31.68 16.76 -6.30
N ASP A 498 -32.63 17.70 -6.23
CA ASP A 498 -33.17 18.38 -7.41
C ASP A 498 -32.10 19.20 -8.13
N ALA A 499 -31.23 19.89 -7.38
CA ALA A 499 -30.10 20.60 -7.96
C ALA A 499 -29.16 19.64 -8.69
N LEU A 500 -28.78 18.52 -8.06
CA LEU A 500 -27.89 17.53 -8.66
C LEU A 500 -28.52 16.86 -9.89
N LYS A 501 -29.80 16.48 -9.84
CA LYS A 501 -30.53 15.92 -10.99
C LYS A 501 -30.59 16.89 -12.17
N LYS A 502 -30.81 18.18 -11.92
CA LYS A 502 -30.79 19.21 -12.97
C LYS A 502 -29.42 19.34 -13.64
N MET A 503 -28.33 19.05 -12.91
CA MET A 503 -26.97 18.98 -13.46
C MET A 503 -26.64 17.62 -14.10
N GLY A 504 -27.60 16.70 -14.20
CA GLY A 504 -27.41 15.37 -14.80
C GLY A 504 -26.76 14.34 -13.87
N ALA A 505 -26.76 14.57 -12.55
CA ALA A 505 -26.21 13.62 -11.59
C ALA A 505 -27.04 12.33 -11.52
N ASP A 506 -26.33 11.19 -11.46
CA ASP A 506 -26.91 9.91 -11.07
C ASP A 506 -26.87 9.76 -9.54
N LEU A 507 -28.06 9.72 -8.92
CA LEU A 507 -28.20 9.62 -7.46
C LEU A 507 -28.39 8.18 -6.96
N THR A 508 -28.20 7.18 -7.83
CA THR A 508 -28.35 5.75 -7.47
C THR A 508 -27.53 5.37 -6.23
N THR A 509 -26.33 5.94 -6.08
CA THR A 509 -25.46 5.73 -4.92
C THR A 509 -26.04 6.32 -3.63
N LEU A 510 -26.58 7.54 -3.68
CA LEU A 510 -27.26 8.16 -2.54
C LEU A 510 -28.49 7.34 -2.11
N ASP A 511 -29.27 6.84 -3.08
CA ASP A 511 -30.45 6.02 -2.82
C ASP A 511 -30.11 4.69 -2.14
N TYR A 512 -28.94 4.11 -2.44
CA TYR A 512 -28.41 2.96 -1.72
C TYR A 512 -28.19 3.28 -0.24
N PHE A 513 -27.50 4.39 0.07
CA PHE A 513 -27.23 4.78 1.45
C PHE A 513 -28.50 5.14 2.22
N LYS A 514 -29.48 5.79 1.57
CA LYS A 514 -30.79 6.03 2.18
C LYS A 514 -31.51 4.75 2.55
N LYS A 515 -31.58 3.76 1.63
CA LYS A 515 -32.21 2.46 1.89
C LYS A 515 -31.51 1.73 3.04
N THR A 516 -30.17 1.75 3.06
CA THR A 516 -29.36 1.08 4.08
C THR A 516 -29.49 1.75 5.45
N LYS A 517 -29.47 3.08 5.51
CA LYS A 517 -29.65 3.83 6.76
C LYS A 517 -31.04 3.60 7.35
N ALA A 518 -32.09 3.69 6.52
CA ALA A 518 -33.46 3.40 6.94
C ALA A 518 -33.62 1.96 7.46
N PHE A 519 -32.98 0.98 6.80
CA PHE A 519 -32.96 -0.41 7.26
C PHE A 519 -32.28 -0.54 8.63
N ASN A 520 -31.10 0.05 8.82
CA ASN A 520 -30.38 0.01 10.09
C ASN A 520 -31.12 0.74 11.23
N GLU A 521 -31.75 1.88 10.94
CA GLU A 521 -32.59 2.60 11.89
C GLU A 521 -33.82 1.77 12.27
N SER A 522 -34.43 1.06 11.31
CA SER A 522 -35.57 0.15 11.60
C SER A 522 -35.16 -1.02 12.50
N LEU A 523 -34.00 -1.64 12.25
CA LEU A 523 -33.45 -2.70 13.09
C LEU A 523 -33.10 -2.19 14.49
N THR A 524 -32.50 -1.00 14.57
CA THR A 524 -32.16 -0.35 15.84
C THR A 524 -33.42 0.05 16.62
N ALA A 525 -34.47 0.50 15.95
CA ALA A 525 -35.77 0.78 16.55
C ALA A 525 -36.41 -0.50 17.10
N ILE A 526 -36.33 -1.62 16.37
CA ILE A 526 -36.79 -2.94 16.84
C ILE A 526 -35.96 -3.41 18.07
N ALA A 527 -34.64 -3.19 18.06
CA ALA A 527 -33.77 -3.53 19.19
C ALA A 527 -33.95 -2.60 20.42
N ASN A 528 -34.36 -1.35 20.22
CA ASN A 528 -34.56 -0.36 21.28
C ASN A 528 -35.95 -0.39 21.92
N VAL A 529 -36.90 -1.17 21.39
CA VAL A 529 -38.13 -1.54 22.13
C VAL A 529 -37.77 -2.37 23.39
N SER A 530 -36.54 -2.91 23.47
CA SER A 530 -36.01 -3.62 24.64
C SER A 530 -35.08 -2.81 25.57
N GLY A 531 -34.92 -1.49 25.44
CA GLY A 531 -34.02 -0.73 26.34
C GLY A 531 -34.26 0.78 26.42
N GLN A 532 -34.76 1.26 27.55
CA GLN A 532 -35.11 2.66 27.81
C GLN A 532 -34.00 3.49 28.51
N GLN A 533 -33.92 4.76 28.10
CA GLN A 533 -33.55 5.99 28.84
C GLN A 533 -32.09 6.36 29.15
N GLY A 534 -31.70 7.57 28.70
CA GLY A 534 -30.54 8.34 29.19
C GLY A 534 -30.26 9.64 28.41
N SER A 535 -30.45 10.79 29.07
CA SER A 535 -30.51 12.17 28.53
C SER A 535 -29.17 12.80 28.10
N ALA A 536 -29.24 13.78 27.18
CA ALA A 536 -28.12 14.61 26.70
C ALA A 536 -28.20 16.07 27.18
N SER A 537 -27.05 16.73 27.38
CA SER A 537 -26.94 18.18 27.61
C SER A 537 -25.86 18.83 26.74
N ASN A 538 -26.22 19.97 26.14
CA ASN A 538 -25.47 20.82 25.20
C ASN A 538 -24.63 21.89 25.93
N GLN A 539 -23.53 22.38 25.33
CA GLN A 539 -23.10 23.79 25.46
C GLN A 539 -22.11 24.25 24.35
N ASN A 540 -22.43 25.42 23.78
CA ASN A 540 -21.72 26.21 22.76
C ASN A 540 -20.57 27.06 23.33
N LYS A 541 -19.61 27.49 22.48
CA LYS A 541 -19.22 28.92 22.26
C LYS A 541 -18.22 29.12 21.11
N GLN A 542 -18.09 30.39 20.69
CA GLN A 542 -18.01 30.93 19.33
C GLN A 542 -16.88 31.97 19.16
N GLY A 543 -16.41 32.20 17.92
CA GLY A 543 -15.85 33.47 17.39
C GLY A 543 -14.33 33.47 17.11
N GLY A 544 -13.74 34.04 16.05
CA GLY A 544 -14.18 34.75 14.84
C GLY A 544 -12.98 35.57 14.28
N PHE A 545 -12.73 35.59 12.95
CA PHE A 545 -12.04 36.71 12.25
C PHE A 545 -12.04 36.51 10.72
N MET A 546 -12.43 37.55 9.98
CA MET A 546 -12.34 37.69 8.52
C MET A 546 -11.97 39.15 8.24
N GLN A 547 -10.82 39.42 7.60
CA GLN A 547 -10.63 40.55 6.66
C GLN A 547 -9.24 40.51 5.98
N MET A 548 -9.25 40.70 4.65
CA MET A 548 -8.17 41.09 3.70
C MET A 548 -7.32 40.00 3.04
N PHE A 549 -7.57 39.78 1.74
CA PHE A 549 -6.53 39.80 0.70
C PHE A 549 -7.11 40.13 -0.69
N THR A 550 -6.39 40.95 -1.46
CA THR A 550 -6.57 41.23 -2.90
C THR A 550 -5.20 41.24 -3.57
N GLY A 551 -5.07 40.63 -4.76
CA GLY A 551 -3.99 40.91 -5.74
C GLY A 551 -3.10 39.71 -6.12
N TYR A 552 -2.79 39.56 -7.41
CA TYR A 552 -2.40 38.35 -8.14
C TYR A 552 -1.08 38.55 -8.94
N GLN A 553 -0.25 37.50 -9.15
CA GLN A 553 0.48 37.06 -10.39
C GLN A 553 1.91 36.50 -10.21
N GLY A 554 2.18 35.29 -10.77
CA GLY A 554 3.40 34.98 -11.57
C GLY A 554 4.53 34.12 -10.98
N VAL A 555 4.53 32.81 -11.25
CA VAL A 555 5.61 31.77 -11.18
C VAL A 555 6.41 31.60 -9.86
N GLU A 556 6.32 32.54 -8.92
CA GLU A 556 6.43 32.29 -7.47
C GLU A 556 5.18 31.57 -6.90
N SER A 557 4.30 31.12 -7.79
CA SER A 557 2.95 30.61 -7.52
C SER A 557 2.85 29.17 -6.98
N PHE A 558 3.97 28.45 -6.79
CA PHE A 558 3.90 27.11 -6.17
C PHE A 558 3.91 27.17 -4.64
N ALA A 559 4.77 28.01 -4.05
CA ALA A 559 4.93 28.14 -2.59
C ALA A 559 3.98 29.17 -1.95
N ASN A 560 3.65 30.25 -2.67
CA ASN A 560 2.79 31.33 -2.14
C ASN A 560 1.29 30.99 -2.16
N PHE A 561 0.86 29.95 -2.91
CA PHE A 561 -0.50 29.42 -2.79
C PHE A 561 -0.75 28.80 -1.41
N PHE A 562 0.31 28.29 -0.77
CA PHE A 562 0.19 27.57 0.50
C PHE A 562 0.62 28.37 1.74
N SER A 563 1.06 29.63 1.61
CA SER A 563 1.62 30.38 2.74
C SER A 563 0.61 31.23 3.53
N GLN A 564 -0.60 31.51 3.00
CA GLN A 564 -1.54 32.45 3.65
C GLN A 564 -2.93 31.90 4.04
N GLY A 565 -3.24 30.62 3.79
CA GLY A 565 -4.51 30.01 4.22
C GLY A 565 -4.42 28.60 4.83
N VAL A 566 -3.23 28.00 4.84
CA VAL A 566 -3.10 26.53 4.95
C VAL A 566 -3.03 26.01 6.38
N ARG A 567 -2.68 26.84 7.37
CA ARG A 567 -2.66 26.37 8.76
C ARG A 567 -4.03 25.87 9.24
N SER A 568 -5.13 26.28 8.59
CA SER A 568 -6.49 25.79 8.86
C SER A 568 -6.92 24.60 7.99
N LEU A 569 -6.13 24.22 6.98
CA LEU A 569 -6.37 23.09 6.05
C LEU A 569 -5.35 21.96 6.27
N LEU A 570 -4.50 22.05 7.30
CA LEU A 570 -3.75 20.91 7.77
C LEU A 570 -4.73 19.94 8.42
N PRO A 571 -4.78 18.66 8.00
CA PRO A 571 -5.63 17.67 8.65
C PRO A 571 -5.36 17.72 10.15
N LYS A 572 -6.41 17.91 10.95
CA LYS A 572 -6.26 17.80 12.40
C LYS A 572 -5.92 16.36 12.69
N SER A 573 -4.66 16.06 13.02
CA SER A 573 -4.18 14.70 13.31
C SER A 573 -5.10 14.03 14.33
N LYS A 574 -6.01 13.21 13.82
CA LYS A 574 -7.02 12.48 14.58
C LYS A 574 -6.97 11.04 14.13
N ASP A 575 -6.98 10.14 15.10
CA ASP A 575 -7.00 8.72 14.85
C ASP A 575 -8.35 8.33 14.23
N LEU A 576 -8.31 7.76 13.03
CA LEU A 576 -9.44 7.19 12.33
C LEU A 576 -10.02 6.01 13.11
N PHE A 577 -11.23 5.58 12.76
CA PHE A 577 -11.91 4.52 13.52
C PHE A 577 -11.12 3.21 13.51
N VAL A 578 -10.55 2.83 12.36
CA VAL A 578 -9.64 1.68 12.24
C VAL A 578 -8.44 1.81 13.18
N THR A 579 -7.76 2.96 13.20
CA THR A 579 -6.60 3.22 14.06
C THR A 579 -6.96 3.11 15.56
N ARG A 580 -8.14 3.61 15.95
CA ARG A 580 -8.63 3.48 17.33
C ARG A 580 -8.95 2.05 17.73
N ILE A 581 -9.43 1.22 16.80
CA ILE A 581 -9.61 -0.22 17.02
C ILE A 581 -8.25 -0.88 17.21
N VAL A 582 -7.29 -0.57 16.34
CA VAL A 582 -5.92 -1.10 16.44
C VAL A 582 -5.28 -0.72 17.77
N GLU A 583 -5.43 0.53 18.21
CA GLU A 583 -5.02 0.98 19.54
C GLU A 583 -5.67 0.15 20.65
N SER A 584 -7.00 -0.02 20.61
CA SER A 584 -7.75 -0.80 21.61
C SER A 584 -7.25 -2.25 21.70
N VAL A 585 -7.05 -2.90 20.55
CA VAL A 585 -6.59 -4.29 20.46
C VAL A 585 -5.13 -4.43 20.88
N MET A 586 -4.24 -3.58 20.36
CA MET A 586 -2.79 -3.70 20.60
C MET A 586 -2.43 -3.39 22.05
N ASP A 587 -3.11 -2.43 22.68
CA ASP A 587 -2.87 -2.05 24.07
C ASP A 587 -3.80 -2.75 25.06
N LEU A 588 -4.65 -3.68 24.59
CA LEU A 588 -5.58 -4.47 25.41
C LEU A 588 -6.56 -3.61 26.22
N LYS A 589 -6.99 -2.47 25.65
CA LYS A 589 -7.90 -1.53 26.32
C LYS A 589 -9.33 -2.08 26.42
N ASN A 590 -9.71 -3.01 25.54
CA ASN A 590 -11.06 -3.60 25.45
C ASN A 590 -12.18 -2.54 25.35
N THR A 591 -11.93 -1.40 24.68
CA THR A 591 -12.92 -0.32 24.55
C THR A 591 -13.76 -0.46 23.29
N LEU A 592 -13.12 -0.71 22.15
CA LEU A 592 -13.78 -0.86 20.85
C LEU A 592 -13.80 -2.31 20.34
N ASP A 593 -13.07 -3.21 21.01
CA ASP A 593 -12.87 -4.60 20.59
C ASP A 593 -13.39 -5.63 21.63
N ALA A 594 -14.24 -5.19 22.57
CA ALA A 594 -14.72 -6.02 23.68
C ALA A 594 -15.46 -7.29 23.21
N ASP A 595 -16.19 -7.19 22.10
CA ASP A 595 -16.98 -8.27 21.52
C ASP A 595 -16.27 -9.05 20.40
N PHE A 596 -15.07 -8.61 20.00
CA PHE A 596 -14.29 -9.24 18.95
C PHE A 596 -13.96 -10.70 19.29
N LEU A 597 -13.98 -11.55 18.28
CA LEU A 597 -13.46 -12.91 18.39
C LEU A 597 -11.98 -12.89 18.74
N TYR A 598 -11.55 -13.94 19.44
CA TYR A 598 -10.17 -14.21 19.79
C TYR A 598 -9.86 -15.64 19.35
N LEU A 599 -9.07 -15.79 18.30
CA LEU A 599 -8.68 -17.10 17.77
C LEU A 599 -7.16 -17.26 17.87
N ASP A 600 -6.71 -18.42 18.34
CA ASP A 600 -5.30 -18.78 18.42
C ASP A 600 -5.05 -20.08 17.65
N PRO A 601 -4.44 -20.00 16.45
CA PRO A 601 -4.15 -21.18 15.63
C PRO A 601 -3.21 -22.20 16.29
N LYS A 602 -2.40 -21.79 17.28
CA LYS A 602 -1.49 -22.72 17.99
C LYS A 602 -2.20 -23.58 19.05
N ILE A 603 -3.40 -23.19 19.49
CA ILE A 603 -4.12 -23.89 20.55
C ILE A 603 -5.10 -24.89 19.95
N GLN A 604 -4.92 -26.18 20.24
CA GLN A 604 -5.82 -27.23 19.76
C GLN A 604 -7.16 -27.27 20.52
N ASN A 605 -7.13 -27.08 21.85
CA ASN A 605 -8.35 -27.07 22.66
C ASN A 605 -9.04 -25.70 22.61
N LYS A 606 -10.05 -25.58 21.74
CA LYS A 606 -10.80 -24.33 21.54
C LYS A 606 -11.80 -24.01 22.67
N ALA A 607 -12.04 -24.93 23.62
CA ALA A 607 -13.03 -24.74 24.68
C ALA A 607 -12.60 -23.68 25.71
N ASN A 608 -11.30 -23.50 25.94
CA ASN A 608 -10.77 -22.49 26.84
C ASN A 608 -9.44 -21.95 26.33
N VAL A 609 -9.50 -20.94 25.47
CA VAL A 609 -8.33 -20.30 24.86
C VAL A 609 -7.82 -19.20 25.81
N PRO A 610 -6.60 -19.33 26.38
CA PRO A 610 -6.04 -18.29 27.24
C PRO A 610 -5.86 -16.98 26.46
N LYS A 611 -6.42 -15.91 27.01
CA LYS A 611 -6.26 -14.57 26.44
C LYS A 611 -4.90 -13.99 26.82
N ARG A 612 -4.27 -13.32 25.87
CA ARG A 612 -3.03 -12.58 26.08
C ARG A 612 -3.25 -11.44 27.10
N THR A 613 -2.29 -11.25 27.99
CA THR A 613 -2.32 -10.21 29.04
C THR A 613 -1.29 -9.10 28.82
N THR A 614 -0.39 -9.25 27.85
CA THR A 614 0.64 -8.26 27.49
C THR A 614 0.31 -7.56 26.17
N PRO A 615 0.50 -6.23 26.07
CA PRO A 615 0.31 -5.50 24.83
C PRO A 615 1.08 -6.09 23.65
N PHE A 616 0.50 -5.96 22.46
CA PHE A 616 1.13 -6.33 21.20
C PHE A 616 2.10 -5.24 20.75
N LYS A 617 3.24 -5.65 20.18
CA LYS A 617 4.22 -4.75 19.53
C LYS A 617 4.03 -4.67 18.03
N GLU A 618 3.53 -5.75 17.44
CA GLU A 618 3.40 -5.94 16.00
C GLU A 618 1.95 -6.31 15.68
N ALA A 619 1.41 -5.69 14.63
CA ALA A 619 0.08 -5.99 14.10
C ALA A 619 0.10 -6.10 12.57
N ILE A 620 -0.75 -6.99 12.08
CA ILE A 620 -1.17 -7.02 10.68
C ILE A 620 -2.65 -6.63 10.70
N VAL A 621 -3.03 -5.58 9.99
CA VAL A 621 -4.40 -5.07 9.93
C VAL A 621 -4.90 -5.28 8.51
N PHE A 622 -5.99 -6.00 8.34
CA PHE A 622 -6.55 -6.28 7.02
C PHE A 622 -8.02 -5.87 6.95
N THR A 623 -8.36 -5.02 5.99
CA THR A 623 -9.75 -4.61 5.75
C THR A 623 -10.35 -5.32 4.54
N VAL A 624 -11.41 -6.09 4.82
CA VAL A 624 -12.24 -6.80 3.83
C VAL A 624 -13.21 -5.82 3.17
N GLY A 625 -13.26 -5.83 1.84
CA GLY A 625 -14.10 -4.91 1.07
C GLY A 625 -13.43 -3.59 0.70
N GLY A 626 -12.09 -3.54 0.79
CA GLY A 626 -11.28 -2.45 0.28
C GLY A 626 -10.64 -1.58 1.36
N GLY A 627 -9.47 -1.04 1.03
CA GLY A 627 -8.72 -0.10 1.86
C GLY A 627 -8.42 1.19 1.10
N ASN A 628 -7.73 2.12 1.75
CA ASN A 628 -7.26 3.34 1.12
C ASN A 628 -5.96 3.85 1.77
N TYR A 629 -5.28 4.77 1.09
CA TYR A 629 -4.02 5.35 1.58
C TYR A 629 -4.20 6.28 2.80
N VAL A 630 -5.41 6.81 3.04
CA VAL A 630 -5.68 7.65 4.21
C VAL A 630 -5.61 6.82 5.50
N GLU A 631 -6.20 5.62 5.49
CA GLU A 631 -6.10 4.66 6.60
C GLU A 631 -4.68 4.17 6.79
N TYR A 632 -4.02 3.80 5.70
CA TYR A 632 -2.61 3.39 5.73
C TYR A 632 -1.76 4.47 6.42
N GLN A 633 -1.84 5.72 5.96
CA GLN A 633 -1.04 6.80 6.53
C GLN A 633 -1.37 7.05 8.00
N ASN A 634 -2.66 7.03 8.37
CA ASN A 634 -3.06 7.24 9.75
C ASN A 634 -2.57 6.12 10.68
N LEU A 635 -2.54 4.87 10.20
CA LEU A 635 -1.93 3.75 10.91
C LEU A 635 -0.41 3.92 11.03
N GLN A 636 0.27 4.44 10.01
CA GLN A 636 1.71 4.68 10.08
C GLN A 636 2.10 5.85 10.99
N ASP A 637 1.27 6.89 11.05
CA ASP A 637 1.45 7.97 12.03
C ASP A 637 1.33 7.43 13.46
N TYR A 638 0.32 6.59 13.72
CA TYR A 638 0.16 5.91 15.01
C TYR A 638 1.34 4.98 15.30
N SER A 639 1.75 4.17 14.33
CA SER A 639 2.89 3.24 14.40
C SER A 639 4.16 3.95 14.86
N LYS A 640 4.51 5.07 14.20
CA LYS A 640 5.66 5.92 14.52
C LYS A 640 5.53 6.56 15.90
N LYS A 641 4.37 7.15 16.22
CA LYS A 641 4.11 7.84 17.50
C LYS A 641 4.18 6.92 18.71
N HIS A 642 3.75 5.67 18.56
CA HIS A 642 3.66 4.70 19.66
C HIS A 642 4.76 3.63 19.65
N ASN A 643 5.73 3.74 18.73
CA ASN A 643 6.82 2.77 18.55
C ASN A 643 6.30 1.32 18.45
N LYS A 644 5.25 1.14 17.63
CA LYS A 644 4.69 -0.15 17.25
C LYS A 644 5.09 -0.44 15.80
N LYS A 645 4.87 -1.67 15.34
CA LYS A 645 4.99 -2.01 13.91
C LYS A 645 3.65 -2.49 13.39
N ILE A 646 3.16 -1.86 12.32
CA ILE A 646 1.85 -2.15 11.76
C ILE A 646 2.00 -2.35 10.26
N ILE A 647 1.62 -3.53 9.78
CA ILE A 647 1.44 -3.80 8.36
C ILE A 647 -0.05 -3.65 8.06
N TYR A 648 -0.40 -2.80 7.10
CA TYR A 648 -1.76 -2.67 6.61
C TYR A 648 -1.96 -3.46 5.32
N GLY A 649 -3.17 -4.00 5.13
CA GLY A 649 -3.57 -4.50 3.84
C GLY A 649 -5.07 -4.53 3.63
N SER A 650 -5.45 -4.79 2.38
CA SER A 650 -6.85 -4.90 1.96
C SER A 650 -6.95 -5.73 0.70
N ASN A 651 -8.18 -6.06 0.28
CA ASN A 651 -8.40 -6.71 -1.02
C ASN A 651 -7.80 -5.89 -2.17
N GLU A 652 -8.07 -4.59 -2.16
CA GLU A 652 -7.57 -3.60 -3.12
C GLU A 652 -7.56 -2.22 -2.43
N LEU A 653 -6.87 -1.23 -3.01
CA LEU A 653 -6.93 0.16 -2.56
C LEU A 653 -7.89 0.92 -3.47
N ILE A 654 -9.06 1.27 -2.93
CA ILE A 654 -10.20 1.78 -3.69
C ILE A 654 -10.18 3.31 -3.66
N THR A 655 -10.22 3.95 -4.83
CA THR A 655 -10.49 5.40 -4.97
C THR A 655 -11.95 5.71 -4.69
N SER A 656 -12.28 6.95 -4.35
CA SER A 656 -13.69 7.30 -4.06
C SER A 656 -14.61 7.03 -5.25
N LYS A 657 -14.09 7.23 -6.46
CA LYS A 657 -14.75 6.91 -7.72
C LYS A 657 -15.07 5.43 -7.86
N GLU A 658 -14.09 4.56 -7.64
CA GLU A 658 -14.27 3.10 -7.72
C GLU A 658 -15.24 2.62 -6.63
N PHE A 659 -15.18 3.20 -5.44
CA PHE A 659 -16.10 2.88 -4.35
C PHE A 659 -17.54 3.23 -4.74
N LEU A 660 -17.78 4.46 -5.22
CA LEU A 660 -19.10 4.89 -5.70
C LEU A 660 -19.61 4.02 -6.86
N HIS A 661 -18.72 3.58 -7.75
CA HIS A 661 -19.08 2.64 -8.81
C HIS A 661 -19.57 1.29 -8.26
N GLN A 662 -18.86 0.72 -7.28
CA GLN A 662 -19.28 -0.53 -6.63
C GLN A 662 -20.62 -0.39 -5.89
N ILE A 663 -20.85 0.75 -5.21
CA ILE A 663 -22.14 1.05 -4.57
C ILE A 663 -23.28 1.14 -5.59
N LYS A 664 -23.02 1.75 -6.74
CA LYS A 664 -24.01 1.83 -7.82
C LYS A 664 -24.42 0.44 -8.30
N LEU A 665 -23.45 -0.44 -8.54
CA LEU A 665 -23.71 -1.82 -8.94
C LEU A 665 -24.54 -2.59 -7.89
N LEU A 666 -24.22 -2.44 -6.60
CA LEU A 666 -25.01 -3.03 -5.50
C LEU A 666 -26.48 -2.61 -5.53
N LYS A 667 -26.74 -1.34 -5.85
CA LYS A 667 -28.10 -0.81 -5.92
C LYS A 667 -28.87 -1.34 -7.13
N GLU A 668 -28.20 -1.48 -8.27
CA GLU A 668 -28.81 -2.02 -9.49
C GLU A 668 -29.21 -3.48 -9.32
N VAL A 669 -28.39 -4.25 -8.60
CA VAL A 669 -28.64 -5.67 -8.29
C VAL A 669 -29.70 -5.86 -7.18
N SER A 670 -29.91 -4.84 -6.35
CA SER A 670 -30.93 -4.85 -5.27
C SER A 670 -32.34 -4.42 -5.73
N LYS A 671 -32.55 -4.19 -7.02
CA LYS A 671 -33.86 -3.92 -7.65
C LYS A 671 -34.49 -5.23 -8.07
#